data_AF-E4XQP9-F1
#
_entry.id   AF-E4XQP9-F1
#
_cell.length_a   1.000
_cell.length_b   1.000
_cell.length_c   1.000
_cell.angle_alpha   90.00
_cell.angle_beta   90.00
_cell.angle_gamma   90.00
#
_symmetry.space_group_name_H-M   'P 1'
#
loop_
_entity.id
_entity.type
_entity.pdbx_description
1 polymer ?
#
loop_
_entity_poly.entity_id
_entity_poly.type
_entity_poly.pdbx_seq_one_letter_code
_entity_poly.pdbx_strand_id
1 'polypeptide(L)'
;MAMQRPRVLAALPGEGGDAVVLSEQEKKLPEVAAGWKRHSFNEYVCEKISLHRTIRDDRCQECIDAEYLEILPTASVVIVFHNEAKCTLLRTIYSVLENSPVSMLKEIILIDDFSDLEARPDMGVFLENYIKKHFQKYVSNELIRHKQREGLTRARLTGAAAASGDVLVFLDAHCEAITGWLEPLLQRVAEKPNVAVTPVILNIRDNDFEIRATAPHNVQIGHFHLGNDIYLGKRLNNVKNNSTKFVPSPTMAGGLFAINREYFYYSGSYDEQMHGWGGENLEMSFRLWQCGGGIETHPCSQVGHVFRTHSPYKIPEGAEGYNLNMRRLVDVWLDEFKELYYSRSGGVWGDEGDISERLALKEKLQCKSFAWYMDNVATSIDYFFANDTRTGFLHSNGHCLDVGNLPMPLAPQNDVGTYPCHFEVGGNQVVMFTRLKGLSSQFRCRSTRLDKYEMLETVGEGAYGIVWKARNRETNEIVAIKQFKDSEENEEVKRTTMRELRVLRSLRQENIVQLLEFFKRKRKLFLVFEFVEKNMLEVLDENKRGMTQTTVKSYAHQLIKAVAWEGKCHARDIIHRDIKPENLLISTTGKLKLCDFGFARPVSARSESSRYTEYVATRWYRAPELLLGSKYGRAVDVWSIGCIIGELLDGEPLFPGDNEIHQLICVQKILGTLPPDQMAKFRQNPVFRGANLRDIRFPAQSRLKERYQRVIADNMLALMEGMLKMDPDCRFTATQALGHVTFNPRKTVRHHSQPAPLKRGPQRSPTAPDTR
;
A
#
# COMPACT_ATOMS: atom_id res chain seq x y z
N MET A 1 37.14 -26.09 -13.35
CA MET A 1 37.46 -26.78 -12.08
C MET A 1 37.19 -25.80 -10.97
N ALA A 2 36.37 -26.15 -9.98
CA ALA A 2 36.08 -25.27 -8.85
C ALA A 2 37.34 -25.21 -8.00
N MET A 3 37.55 -24.13 -7.26
CA MET A 3 38.63 -24.14 -6.28
C MET A 3 38.27 -25.18 -5.21
N GLN A 4 38.99 -26.30 -5.20
CA GLN A 4 38.75 -27.32 -4.18
C GLN A 4 39.21 -26.79 -2.83
N ARG A 5 38.28 -26.75 -1.87
CA ARG A 5 38.59 -26.41 -0.49
C ARG A 5 39.65 -27.39 0.05
N PRO A 6 40.73 -26.91 0.68
CA PRO A 6 41.69 -27.78 1.36
C PRO A 6 40.99 -28.65 2.42
N ARG A 7 41.48 -29.86 2.69
CA ARG A 7 40.96 -30.65 3.82
C ARG A 7 41.22 -29.90 5.13
N VAL A 8 40.16 -29.43 5.77
CA VAL A 8 40.24 -28.73 7.06
C VAL A 8 40.14 -29.74 8.21
N LEU A 9 40.98 -29.58 9.23
CA LEU A 9 40.89 -30.35 10.47
C LEU A 9 39.74 -29.80 11.31
N ALA A 10 38.83 -30.67 11.79
CA ALA A 10 37.60 -30.30 12.52
C ALA A 10 37.81 -29.60 13.89
N ALA A 11 39.03 -29.15 14.21
CA ALA A 11 39.40 -28.54 15.49
C ALA A 11 39.97 -27.10 15.35
N LEU A 12 39.84 -26.47 14.18
CA LEU A 12 40.31 -25.08 14.00
C LEU A 12 39.30 -24.05 14.55
N PRO A 13 39.76 -22.89 15.05
CA PRO A 13 38.88 -21.83 15.53
C PRO A 13 37.89 -21.39 14.44
N GLY A 14 36.60 -21.36 14.79
CA GLY A 14 35.52 -20.85 13.94
C GLY A 14 35.06 -21.79 12.82
N GLU A 15 35.54 -23.03 12.81
CA GLU A 15 35.11 -24.07 11.86
C GLU A 15 33.63 -24.41 12.05
N GLY A 16 32.93 -24.71 10.95
CA GLY A 16 31.48 -24.91 10.96
C GLY A 16 30.67 -23.65 11.22
N GLY A 17 31.31 -22.47 11.34
CA GLY A 17 30.66 -21.22 11.73
C GLY A 17 30.50 -21.04 13.24
N ASP A 18 31.18 -21.86 14.06
CA ASP A 18 31.12 -21.76 15.52
C ASP A 18 31.77 -20.47 16.05
N ALA A 19 31.36 -20.05 17.25
CA ALA A 19 31.91 -18.87 17.91
C ALA A 19 33.38 -19.08 18.34
N VAL A 20 34.24 -18.09 18.07
CA VAL A 20 35.62 -18.09 18.58
C VAL A 20 35.68 -17.33 19.90
N VAL A 21 35.91 -18.06 20.99
CA VAL A 21 36.03 -17.49 22.32
C VAL A 21 37.48 -17.16 22.63
N LEU A 22 37.75 -15.87 22.87
CA LEU A 22 39.06 -15.41 23.37
C LEU A 22 39.19 -15.67 24.87
N SER A 23 40.37 -16.08 25.32
CA SER A 23 40.74 -16.14 26.73
C SER A 23 40.79 -14.74 27.36
N GLU A 24 40.71 -14.66 28.70
CA GLU A 24 40.80 -13.38 29.43
C GLU A 24 42.13 -12.64 29.23
N GLN A 25 43.20 -13.37 28.88
CA GLN A 25 44.48 -12.76 28.53
C GLN A 25 44.44 -12.16 27.12
N GLU A 26 43.88 -12.88 26.16
CA GLU A 26 43.77 -12.42 24.77
C GLU A 26 42.86 -11.20 24.64
N LYS A 27 41.77 -11.13 25.40
CA LYS A 27 40.88 -9.96 25.42
C LYS A 27 41.60 -8.66 25.82
N LYS A 28 42.73 -8.75 26.53
CA LYS A 28 43.53 -7.59 26.98
C LYS A 28 44.64 -7.19 25.99
N LEU A 29 44.80 -7.95 24.90
CA LEU A 29 45.81 -7.65 23.89
C LEU A 29 45.50 -6.33 23.17
N PRO A 30 46.48 -5.42 23.00
CA PRO A 30 46.29 -4.15 22.29
C PRO A 30 45.75 -4.32 20.87
N GLU A 31 46.09 -5.43 20.21
CA GLU A 31 45.68 -5.78 18.84
C GLU A 31 44.16 -5.94 18.74
N VAL A 32 43.50 -6.47 19.77
CA VAL A 32 42.03 -6.60 19.81
C VAL A 32 41.39 -5.22 19.79
N ALA A 33 41.83 -4.31 20.66
CA ALA A 33 41.31 -2.95 20.72
C ALA A 33 41.62 -2.15 19.44
N ALA A 34 42.82 -2.34 18.87
CA ALA A 34 43.21 -1.72 17.61
C ALA A 34 42.34 -2.19 16.43
N GLY A 35 42.04 -3.49 16.35
CA GLY A 35 41.15 -4.05 15.33
C GLY A 35 39.74 -3.48 15.38
N TRP A 36 39.14 -3.42 16.59
CA TRP A 36 37.84 -2.77 16.79
C TRP A 36 37.83 -1.31 16.36
N LYS A 37 38.89 -0.55 16.69
CA LYS A 37 39.01 0.85 16.30
C LYS A 37 39.13 1.03 14.78
N ARG A 38 39.80 0.11 14.08
CA ARG A 38 39.99 0.17 12.63
C ARG A 38 38.77 -0.27 11.84
N HIS A 39 38.10 -1.34 12.27
CA HIS A 39 37.14 -2.05 11.44
C HIS A 39 35.72 -2.14 12.02
N SER A 40 35.55 -1.74 13.28
CA SER A 40 34.27 -1.88 14.01
C SER A 40 33.79 -3.32 14.12
N PHE A 41 34.72 -4.27 14.08
CA PHE A 41 34.58 -5.69 14.44
C PHE A 41 35.91 -6.23 14.97
N ASN A 42 35.88 -7.44 15.54
CA ASN A 42 37.04 -8.10 16.12
C ASN A 42 37.97 -8.71 15.06
N GLU A 43 38.82 -7.89 14.46
CA GLU A 43 39.81 -8.30 13.46
C GLU A 43 40.75 -9.41 13.99
N TYR A 44 41.14 -9.34 15.27
CA TYR A 44 42.00 -10.35 15.88
C TYR A 44 41.37 -11.75 15.86
N VAL A 45 40.06 -11.85 16.14
CA VAL A 45 39.32 -13.11 15.98
C VAL A 45 39.27 -13.53 14.51
N CYS A 46 38.97 -12.60 13.60
CA CYS A 46 38.92 -12.87 12.17
C CYS A 46 40.24 -13.48 11.66
N GLU A 47 41.39 -12.94 12.04
CA GLU A 47 42.70 -13.45 11.61
C GLU A 47 43.01 -14.86 12.14
N LYS A 48 42.43 -15.26 13.28
CA LYS A 48 42.56 -16.63 13.80
C LYS A 48 41.74 -17.67 13.05
N ILE A 49 40.68 -17.25 12.37
CA ILE A 49 39.78 -18.15 11.66
C ILE A 49 40.33 -18.38 10.25
N SER A 50 40.39 -19.65 9.84
CA SER A 50 40.81 -20.04 8.49
C SER A 50 40.04 -19.29 7.39
N LEU A 51 40.74 -18.84 6.36
CA LEU A 51 40.13 -18.27 5.15
C LEU A 51 39.26 -19.31 4.38
N HIS A 52 39.47 -20.59 4.68
CA HIS A 52 38.80 -21.74 4.07
C HIS A 52 37.81 -22.44 5.02
N ARG A 53 37.38 -21.77 6.11
CA ARG A 53 36.50 -22.41 7.09
C ARG A 53 35.22 -22.92 6.43
N THR A 54 34.72 -24.07 6.87
CA THR A 54 33.39 -24.51 6.47
C THR A 54 32.33 -23.81 7.31
N ILE A 55 31.12 -23.67 6.76
CA ILE A 55 29.92 -23.24 7.48
C ILE A 55 28.94 -24.40 7.41
N ARG A 56 28.25 -24.72 8.52
CA ARG A 56 27.23 -25.77 8.54
C ARG A 56 26.08 -25.41 7.60
N ASP A 57 25.64 -26.38 6.81
CA ASP A 57 24.46 -26.24 5.95
C ASP A 57 23.20 -26.58 6.74
N ASP A 58 22.64 -25.56 7.40
CA ASP A 58 21.42 -25.67 8.20
C ASP A 58 20.15 -25.30 7.38
N ARG A 59 20.25 -25.32 6.04
CA ARG A 59 19.07 -25.13 5.18
C ARG A 59 18.07 -26.27 5.37
N CYS A 60 16.80 -26.00 5.06
CA CYS A 60 15.79 -27.06 5.06
C CYS A 60 16.12 -28.13 4.01
N GLN A 61 15.69 -29.36 4.26
CA GLN A 61 15.97 -30.51 3.40
C GLN A 61 15.50 -30.26 1.96
N GLU A 62 14.37 -29.57 1.77
CA GLU A 62 13.86 -29.24 0.43
C GLU A 62 14.77 -28.27 -0.34
N CYS A 63 15.53 -27.40 0.36
CA CYS A 63 16.52 -26.54 -0.28
C CYS A 63 17.82 -27.28 -0.60
N ILE A 64 18.18 -28.29 0.20
CA ILE A 64 19.36 -29.13 -0.03
C ILE A 64 19.10 -30.05 -1.23
N ASP A 65 17.91 -30.63 -1.30
CA ASP A 65 17.48 -31.56 -2.36
C ASP A 65 16.92 -30.82 -3.60
N ALA A 66 17.00 -29.48 -3.64
CA ALA A 66 16.48 -28.70 -4.75
C ALA A 66 17.29 -28.95 -6.03
N GLU A 67 16.59 -29.33 -7.10
CA GLU A 67 17.18 -29.47 -8.43
C GLU A 67 17.04 -28.16 -9.23
N TYR A 68 18.09 -27.80 -9.95
CA TYR A 68 18.16 -26.60 -10.80
C TYR A 68 18.37 -26.99 -12.26
N LEU A 69 18.12 -26.06 -13.19
CA LEU A 69 18.38 -26.29 -14.60
C LEU A 69 19.86 -26.66 -14.85
N GLU A 70 20.09 -27.59 -15.77
CA GLU A 70 21.46 -28.04 -16.14
C GLU A 70 22.34 -26.89 -16.64
N ILE A 71 21.74 -25.93 -17.35
CA ILE A 71 22.41 -24.75 -17.90
C ILE A 71 21.78 -23.51 -17.30
N LEU A 72 22.48 -22.91 -16.36
CA LEU A 72 22.15 -21.62 -15.76
C LEU A 72 22.98 -20.48 -16.38
N PRO A 73 22.48 -19.23 -16.34
CA PRO A 73 23.21 -18.07 -16.83
C PRO A 73 24.50 -17.87 -16.02
N THR A 74 25.51 -17.28 -16.64
CA THR A 74 26.79 -17.03 -15.99
C THR A 74 26.76 -15.78 -15.09
N ALA A 75 27.51 -15.80 -13.99
CA ALA A 75 27.54 -14.75 -12.98
C ALA A 75 28.90 -14.05 -12.92
N SER A 76 28.90 -12.72 -12.96
CA SER A 76 30.04 -11.89 -12.57
C SER A 76 29.81 -11.36 -11.16
N VAL A 77 30.65 -11.77 -10.22
CA VAL A 77 30.55 -11.35 -8.81
C VAL A 77 31.35 -10.06 -8.61
N VAL A 78 30.67 -8.99 -8.22
CA VAL A 78 31.26 -7.65 -8.02
C VAL A 78 31.42 -7.39 -6.52
N ILE A 79 32.67 -7.21 -6.08
CA ILE A 79 33.02 -6.92 -4.69
C ILE A 79 33.72 -5.56 -4.62
N VAL A 80 33.07 -4.60 -3.98
CA VAL A 80 33.61 -3.27 -3.70
C VAL A 80 34.19 -3.25 -2.30
N PHE A 81 35.38 -2.67 -2.12
CA PHE A 81 35.99 -2.49 -0.82
C PHE A 81 36.71 -1.14 -0.70
N HIS A 82 36.79 -0.65 0.53
CA HIS A 82 37.60 0.49 0.92
C HIS A 82 38.12 0.20 2.34
N ASN A 83 39.44 0.21 2.53
CA ASN A 83 40.07 -0.03 3.84
C ASN A 83 39.58 -1.29 4.58
N GLU A 84 39.13 -2.31 3.85
CA GLU A 84 38.58 -3.55 4.42
C GLU A 84 39.68 -4.37 5.13
N ALA A 85 39.32 -5.21 6.11
CA ALA A 85 40.30 -6.12 6.70
C ALA A 85 40.68 -7.20 5.69
N LYS A 86 41.98 -7.53 5.62
CA LYS A 86 42.47 -8.59 4.71
C LYS A 86 41.78 -9.94 4.97
N CYS A 87 41.54 -10.26 6.25
CA CYS A 87 40.95 -11.53 6.65
C CYS A 87 39.48 -11.68 6.21
N THR A 88 38.70 -10.60 6.10
CA THR A 88 37.31 -10.62 5.63
C THR A 88 37.24 -10.58 4.11
N LEU A 89 38.03 -9.72 3.46
CA LEU A 89 38.08 -9.62 2.01
C LEU A 89 38.49 -10.94 1.35
N LEU A 90 39.61 -11.53 1.79
CA LEU A 90 40.09 -12.79 1.21
C LEU A 90 39.13 -13.94 1.48
N ARG A 91 38.54 -14.01 2.68
CA ARG A 91 37.56 -15.05 3.03
C ARG A 91 36.28 -14.93 2.21
N THR A 92 35.85 -13.71 1.89
CA THR A 92 34.75 -13.47 0.96
C THR A 92 35.07 -14.09 -0.41
N ILE A 93 36.25 -13.78 -0.97
CA ILE A 93 36.69 -14.31 -2.27
C ILE A 93 36.77 -15.84 -2.24
N TYR A 94 37.41 -16.43 -1.21
CA TYR A 94 37.50 -17.89 -1.07
C TYR A 94 36.12 -18.54 -0.94
N SER A 95 35.23 -17.98 -0.12
CA SER A 95 33.88 -18.53 0.06
C SER A 95 33.10 -18.57 -1.25
N VAL A 96 33.23 -17.54 -2.10
CA VAL A 96 32.61 -17.51 -3.44
C VAL A 96 33.22 -18.58 -4.33
N LEU A 97 34.55 -18.68 -4.40
CA LEU A 97 35.24 -19.64 -5.27
C LEU A 97 34.99 -21.10 -4.89
N GLU A 98 34.86 -21.37 -3.59
CA GLU A 98 34.70 -22.72 -3.05
C GLU A 98 33.24 -23.19 -3.04
N ASN A 99 32.27 -22.28 -2.95
CA ASN A 99 30.85 -22.60 -2.86
C ASN A 99 30.05 -22.26 -4.14
N SER A 100 30.71 -21.87 -5.23
CA SER A 100 30.03 -21.58 -6.50
C SER A 100 30.42 -22.59 -7.59
N PRO A 101 29.46 -23.14 -8.36
CA PRO A 101 29.77 -24.01 -9.49
C PRO A 101 30.58 -23.29 -10.57
N VAL A 102 31.58 -23.99 -11.13
CA VAL A 102 32.48 -23.46 -12.18
C VAL A 102 31.72 -23.04 -13.43
N SER A 103 30.69 -23.80 -13.80
CA SER A 103 29.90 -23.54 -15.00
C SER A 103 29.14 -22.22 -14.90
N MET A 104 28.90 -21.73 -13.67
CA MET A 104 28.10 -20.55 -13.39
C MET A 104 28.97 -19.34 -13.03
N LEU A 105 30.07 -19.51 -12.29
CA LEU A 105 30.94 -18.39 -11.92
C LEU A 105 31.86 -18.00 -13.08
N LYS A 106 31.52 -16.89 -13.76
CA LYS A 106 32.31 -16.36 -14.88
C LYS A 106 33.60 -15.71 -14.41
N GLU A 107 33.47 -14.81 -13.45
CA GLU A 107 34.57 -14.00 -12.92
C GLU A 107 34.19 -13.36 -11.58
N ILE A 108 35.20 -12.97 -10.82
CA ILE A 108 35.08 -12.07 -9.67
C ILE A 108 35.77 -10.75 -10.03
N ILE A 109 35.10 -9.63 -9.81
CA ILE A 109 35.59 -8.29 -10.08
C ILE A 109 35.79 -7.58 -8.75
N LEU A 110 37.02 -7.16 -8.50
CA LEU A 110 37.41 -6.47 -7.27
C LEU A 110 37.62 -4.99 -7.57
N ILE A 111 36.94 -4.14 -6.79
CA ILE A 111 37.00 -2.69 -6.94
C ILE A 111 37.48 -2.10 -5.62
N ASP A 112 38.68 -1.54 -5.64
CA ASP A 112 39.21 -0.72 -4.56
C ASP A 112 38.75 0.73 -4.73
N ASP A 113 37.80 1.15 -3.89
CA ASP A 113 37.31 2.52 -3.84
C ASP A 113 38.25 3.39 -2.99
N PHE A 114 39.48 3.57 -3.47
CA PHE A 114 40.48 4.46 -2.91
C PHE A 114 40.88 4.13 -1.45
N SER A 115 41.28 2.88 -1.18
CA SER A 115 41.87 2.51 0.11
C SER A 115 43.14 3.31 0.40
N ASP A 116 43.38 3.61 1.67
CA ASP A 116 44.55 4.35 2.14
C ASP A 116 45.76 3.41 2.15
N LEU A 117 46.54 3.41 1.06
CA LEU A 117 47.67 2.49 0.90
C LEU A 117 48.86 2.82 1.81
N GLU A 118 48.94 4.05 2.35
CA GLU A 118 49.95 4.42 3.34
C GLU A 118 49.62 3.81 4.69
N ALA A 119 48.38 3.93 5.13
CA ALA A 119 47.90 3.31 6.36
C ALA A 119 47.69 1.79 6.21
N ARG A 120 47.43 1.30 4.99
CA ARG A 120 47.14 -0.10 4.66
C ARG A 120 48.01 -0.64 3.52
N PRO A 121 49.32 -0.85 3.75
CA PRO A 121 50.21 -1.41 2.73
C PRO A 121 49.80 -2.81 2.26
N ASP A 122 49.09 -3.56 3.12
CA ASP A 122 48.53 -4.88 2.81
C ASP A 122 47.45 -4.85 1.71
N MET A 123 46.80 -3.69 1.50
CA MET A 123 45.82 -3.48 0.43
C MET A 123 46.44 -3.02 -0.89
N GLY A 124 47.75 -2.70 -0.90
CA GLY A 124 48.49 -2.27 -2.07
C GLY A 124 49.08 -3.44 -2.87
N VAL A 125 50.40 -3.42 -3.03
CA VAL A 125 51.17 -4.41 -3.81
C VAL A 125 50.98 -5.84 -3.27
N PHE A 126 50.82 -6.00 -1.95
CA PHE A 126 50.57 -7.32 -1.36
C PHE A 126 49.30 -7.96 -1.93
N LEU A 127 48.18 -7.23 -1.92
CA LEU A 127 46.90 -7.73 -2.41
C LEU A 127 46.96 -8.04 -3.91
N GLU A 128 47.58 -7.18 -4.71
CA GLU A 128 47.76 -7.41 -6.15
C GLU A 128 48.55 -8.68 -6.43
N ASN A 129 49.68 -8.87 -5.72
CA ASN A 129 50.49 -10.07 -5.86
C ASN A 129 49.75 -11.31 -5.35
N TYR A 130 48.97 -11.18 -4.28
CA TYR A 130 48.16 -12.27 -3.75
C TYR A 130 47.08 -12.70 -4.75
N ILE A 131 46.35 -11.74 -5.35
CA ILE A 131 45.35 -12.00 -6.39
C ILE A 131 46.00 -12.65 -7.61
N LYS A 132 47.10 -12.09 -8.12
CA LYS A 132 47.83 -12.65 -9.27
C LYS A 132 48.33 -14.07 -8.99
N LYS A 133 48.77 -14.37 -7.77
CA LYS A 133 49.30 -15.68 -7.41
C LYS A 133 48.21 -16.73 -7.17
N HIS A 134 47.12 -16.35 -6.50
CA HIS A 134 46.13 -17.30 -5.99
C HIS A 134 44.82 -17.32 -6.78
N PHE A 135 44.47 -16.23 -7.47
CA PHE A 135 43.14 -16.04 -8.06
C PHE A 135 43.14 -15.68 -9.55
N GLN A 136 44.29 -15.62 -10.22
CA GLN A 136 44.43 -15.21 -11.63
C GLN A 136 43.49 -15.95 -12.60
N LYS A 137 43.06 -17.17 -12.27
CA LYS A 137 42.14 -17.95 -13.10
C LYS A 137 40.67 -17.53 -12.99
N TYR A 138 40.27 -16.89 -11.89
CA TYR A 138 38.86 -16.66 -11.54
C TYR A 138 38.52 -15.20 -11.25
N VAL A 139 39.49 -14.41 -10.79
CA VAL A 139 39.33 -12.96 -10.67
C VAL A 139 39.70 -12.37 -12.03
N SER A 140 38.94 -11.38 -12.50
CA SER A 140 39.27 -10.70 -13.76
C SER A 140 40.72 -10.19 -13.71
N ASN A 141 41.38 -10.07 -14.86
CA ASN A 141 42.84 -9.91 -14.94
C ASN A 141 43.40 -8.69 -14.17
N GLU A 142 42.57 -7.75 -13.70
CA GLU A 142 42.99 -6.54 -13.02
C GLU A 142 42.09 -6.19 -11.81
N LEU A 143 42.72 -5.99 -10.65
CA LEU A 143 42.12 -5.27 -9.52
C LEU A 143 41.90 -3.82 -9.97
N ILE A 144 40.65 -3.37 -9.99
CA ILE A 144 40.31 -2.01 -10.43
C ILE A 144 40.48 -1.08 -9.23
N ARG A 145 41.35 -0.07 -9.36
CA ARG A 145 41.55 0.95 -8.32
C ARG A 145 41.04 2.31 -8.79
N HIS A 146 40.18 2.93 -7.98
CA HIS A 146 39.79 4.30 -8.20
C HIS A 146 40.92 5.29 -7.83
N LYS A 147 41.01 6.39 -8.57
CA LYS A 147 42.00 7.46 -8.32
C LYS A 147 41.60 8.41 -7.19
N GLN A 148 40.32 8.39 -6.82
CA GLN A 148 39.72 9.17 -5.75
C GLN A 148 38.56 8.35 -5.16
N ARG A 149 38.08 8.72 -3.98
CA ARG A 149 36.96 8.02 -3.34
C ARG A 149 35.64 8.39 -4.02
N GLU A 150 35.07 7.48 -4.79
CA GLU A 150 33.83 7.67 -5.55
C GLU A 150 32.58 7.26 -4.75
N GLY A 151 32.74 6.39 -3.75
CA GLY A 151 31.63 5.86 -2.96
C GLY A 151 31.06 4.55 -3.53
N LEU A 152 30.22 3.90 -2.72
CA LEU A 152 29.76 2.53 -2.97
C LEU A 152 29.00 2.40 -4.30
N THR A 153 28.09 3.33 -4.56
CA THR A 153 27.22 3.32 -5.74
C THR A 153 28.01 3.38 -7.04
N ARG A 154 28.94 4.34 -7.14
CA ARG A 154 29.79 4.52 -8.32
C ARG A 154 30.80 3.40 -8.50
N ALA A 155 31.39 2.91 -7.41
CA ALA A 155 32.26 1.73 -7.46
C ALA A 155 31.54 0.47 -7.97
N ARG A 156 30.26 0.30 -7.60
CA ARG A 156 29.41 -0.78 -8.17
C ARG A 156 29.13 -0.58 -9.65
N LEU A 157 28.94 0.65 -10.11
CA LEU A 157 28.79 0.94 -11.54
C LEU A 157 30.07 0.63 -12.33
N THR A 158 31.24 0.98 -11.80
CA THR A 158 32.54 0.58 -12.37
C THR A 158 32.64 -0.94 -12.49
N GLY A 159 32.30 -1.67 -11.42
CA GLY A 159 32.29 -3.13 -11.42
C GLY A 159 31.29 -3.74 -12.41
N ALA A 160 30.08 -3.18 -12.50
CA ALA A 160 29.07 -3.61 -13.45
C ALA A 160 29.51 -3.39 -14.90
N ALA A 161 30.18 -2.27 -15.19
CA ALA A 161 30.70 -1.94 -16.52
C ALA A 161 31.83 -2.87 -16.95
N ALA A 162 32.65 -3.34 -16.00
CA ALA A 162 33.71 -4.32 -16.25
C ALA A 162 33.19 -5.76 -16.41
N ALA A 163 31.93 -6.03 -16.08
CA ALA A 163 31.37 -7.38 -16.02
C ALA A 163 30.96 -7.94 -17.39
N SER A 164 31.31 -9.21 -17.63
CA SER A 164 31.02 -9.96 -18.85
C SER A 164 29.97 -11.06 -18.70
N GLY A 165 29.60 -11.43 -17.47
CA GLY A 165 28.58 -12.43 -17.19
C GLY A 165 27.16 -11.97 -17.53
N ASP A 166 26.25 -12.93 -17.63
CA ASP A 166 24.83 -12.69 -17.92
C ASP A 166 24.09 -12.05 -16.73
N VAL A 167 24.55 -12.37 -15.51
CA VAL A 167 24.00 -11.91 -14.23
C VAL A 167 25.07 -11.17 -13.44
N LEU A 168 24.73 -9.98 -12.94
CA LEU A 168 25.54 -9.26 -11.96
C LEU A 168 25.18 -9.75 -10.56
N VAL A 169 26.19 -10.13 -9.77
CA VAL A 169 25.99 -10.52 -8.36
C VAL A 169 26.84 -9.59 -7.49
N PHE A 170 26.21 -8.71 -6.73
CA PHE A 170 26.90 -7.80 -5.83
C PHE A 170 27.06 -8.45 -4.46
N LEU A 171 28.27 -8.37 -3.89
CA LEU A 171 28.57 -8.78 -2.52
C LEU A 171 29.42 -7.71 -1.83
N ASP A 172 29.20 -7.53 -0.53
CA ASP A 172 30.11 -6.73 0.30
C ASP A 172 31.40 -7.51 0.58
N ALA A 173 32.48 -6.81 0.89
CA ALA A 173 33.81 -7.39 1.09
C ALA A 173 34.00 -8.14 2.44
N HIS A 174 32.94 -8.32 3.21
CA HIS A 174 32.90 -9.01 4.49
C HIS A 174 31.70 -9.95 4.56
N CYS A 175 31.64 -10.81 3.55
CA CYS A 175 30.60 -11.83 3.37
C CYS A 175 31.19 -13.24 3.36
N GLU A 176 30.36 -14.22 3.65
CA GLU A 176 30.70 -15.63 3.48
C GLU A 176 29.55 -16.35 2.76
N ALA A 177 29.80 -16.73 1.51
CA ALA A 177 28.85 -17.49 0.71
C ALA A 177 28.73 -18.92 1.23
N ILE A 178 27.50 -19.38 1.45
CA ILE A 178 27.22 -20.73 1.95
C ILE A 178 27.08 -21.69 0.77
N THR A 179 27.29 -22.99 0.99
CA THR A 179 27.13 -24.00 -0.05
C THR A 179 25.74 -23.94 -0.69
N GLY A 180 25.67 -23.98 -2.02
CA GLY A 180 24.42 -23.93 -2.78
C GLY A 180 23.73 -22.55 -2.82
N TRP A 181 24.48 -21.46 -2.59
CA TRP A 181 23.92 -20.11 -2.56
C TRP A 181 23.61 -19.52 -3.95
N LEU A 182 24.32 -19.92 -5.01
CA LEU A 182 24.34 -19.20 -6.28
C LEU A 182 23.26 -19.72 -7.24
N GLU A 183 23.13 -21.03 -7.34
CA GLU A 183 22.17 -21.77 -8.16
C GLU A 183 20.73 -21.25 -8.01
N PRO A 184 20.17 -21.12 -6.79
CA PRO A 184 18.82 -20.57 -6.60
C PRO A 184 18.67 -19.12 -7.09
N LEU A 185 19.71 -18.29 -6.97
CA LEU A 185 19.66 -16.91 -7.44
C LEU A 185 19.62 -16.87 -8.98
N LEU A 186 20.51 -17.64 -9.62
CA LEU A 186 20.63 -17.67 -11.08
C LEU A 186 19.43 -18.34 -11.76
N GLN A 187 18.92 -19.43 -11.19
CA GLN A 187 17.66 -20.04 -11.62
C GLN A 187 16.55 -19.00 -11.64
N ARG A 188 16.43 -18.22 -10.56
CA ARG A 188 15.35 -17.27 -10.45
C ARG A 188 15.49 -16.11 -11.44
N VAL A 189 16.70 -15.60 -11.64
CA VAL A 189 16.96 -14.57 -12.66
C VAL A 189 16.70 -15.10 -14.07
N ALA A 190 17.01 -16.37 -14.35
CA ALA A 190 16.72 -16.99 -15.65
C ALA A 190 15.21 -17.10 -15.91
N GLU A 191 14.43 -17.50 -14.90
CA GLU A 191 12.96 -17.59 -15.02
C GLU A 191 12.29 -16.22 -15.15
N LYS A 192 12.84 -15.21 -14.49
CA LYS A 192 12.26 -13.86 -14.44
C LYS A 192 13.37 -12.81 -14.53
N PRO A 193 13.80 -12.42 -15.75
CA PRO A 193 14.94 -11.51 -15.94
C PRO A 193 14.73 -10.10 -15.38
N ASN A 194 13.48 -9.70 -15.14
CA ASN A 194 13.12 -8.37 -14.64
C ASN A 194 13.03 -8.27 -13.10
N VAL A 195 13.54 -9.26 -12.34
CA VAL A 195 13.64 -9.16 -10.87
C VAL A 195 15.08 -9.14 -10.38
N ALA A 196 15.31 -8.36 -9.34
CA ALA A 196 16.50 -8.49 -8.50
C ALA A 196 16.23 -9.55 -7.42
N VAL A 197 17.12 -10.51 -7.28
CA VAL A 197 16.99 -11.64 -6.34
C VAL A 197 18.00 -11.49 -5.23
N THR A 198 17.53 -11.54 -3.98
CA THR A 198 18.36 -11.37 -2.78
C THR A 198 18.51 -12.71 -2.05
N PRO A 199 19.71 -13.03 -1.52
CA PRO A 199 19.86 -14.15 -0.61
C PRO A 199 19.25 -13.83 0.75
N VAL A 200 19.01 -14.86 1.56
CA VAL A 200 18.84 -14.70 3.00
C VAL A 200 20.18 -14.29 3.61
N ILE A 201 20.22 -13.10 4.19
CA ILE A 201 21.44 -12.54 4.78
C ILE A 201 21.53 -12.99 6.24
N LEU A 202 22.48 -13.86 6.54
CA LEU A 202 22.78 -14.32 7.90
C LEU A 202 23.70 -13.34 8.61
N ASN A 203 23.59 -13.27 9.94
CA ASN A 203 24.43 -12.41 10.76
C ASN A 203 25.72 -13.13 11.15
N ILE A 204 26.86 -12.65 10.65
CA ILE A 204 28.18 -12.97 11.19
C ILE A 204 28.43 -12.01 12.34
N ARG A 205 28.49 -12.51 13.57
CA ARG A 205 28.69 -11.64 14.73
C ARG A 205 30.04 -10.94 14.66
N ASP A 206 30.03 -9.63 14.88
CA ASP A 206 31.20 -8.76 14.83
C ASP A 206 32.24 -9.07 15.91
N ASN A 207 31.85 -9.70 17.01
CA ASN A 207 32.71 -9.98 18.16
C ASN A 207 33.46 -11.31 18.10
N ASP A 208 32.82 -12.38 17.66
CA ASP A 208 33.34 -13.76 17.71
C ASP A 208 33.13 -14.56 16.41
N PHE A 209 32.60 -13.92 15.37
CA PHE A 209 32.44 -14.47 14.02
C PHE A 209 31.58 -15.75 13.94
N GLU A 210 30.73 -15.99 14.95
CA GLU A 210 29.70 -17.03 14.87
C GLU A 210 28.69 -16.70 13.76
N ILE A 211 28.34 -17.71 12.97
CA ILE A 211 27.20 -17.69 12.06
C ILE A 211 26.16 -18.64 12.63
N ARG A 212 24.97 -18.12 12.93
CA ARG A 212 23.79 -18.95 13.22
C ARG A 212 22.82 -18.91 12.06
N ALA A 213 22.39 -20.08 11.62
CA ALA A 213 21.30 -20.17 10.68
C ALA A 213 20.00 -19.65 11.29
N THR A 214 19.21 -18.95 10.49
CA THR A 214 17.83 -18.62 10.85
C THR A 214 16.97 -19.89 10.80
N ALA A 215 15.94 -19.94 11.65
CA ALA A 215 15.00 -21.07 11.63
C ALA A 215 14.50 -21.35 10.20
N PRO A 216 14.33 -22.62 9.78
CA PRO A 216 14.21 -23.05 8.37
C PRO A 216 13.08 -22.43 7.52
N HIS A 217 12.22 -21.60 8.11
CA HIS A 217 11.02 -21.03 7.46
C HIS A 217 10.89 -19.51 7.66
N ASN A 218 11.92 -18.87 8.21
CA ASN A 218 11.92 -17.45 8.54
C ASN A 218 12.70 -16.66 7.48
N VAL A 219 11.99 -16.22 6.44
CA VAL A 219 12.57 -15.32 5.43
C VAL A 219 12.38 -13.89 5.89
N GLN A 220 13.48 -13.17 5.93
CA GLN A 220 13.51 -11.75 6.25
C GLN A 220 13.35 -10.93 4.97
N ILE A 221 12.24 -10.21 4.87
CA ILE A 221 12.01 -9.27 3.77
C ILE A 221 12.26 -7.83 4.21
N GLY A 222 12.66 -7.00 3.25
CA GLY A 222 12.83 -5.56 3.43
C GLY A 222 11.50 -4.84 3.65
N HIS A 223 11.52 -3.87 4.54
CA HIS A 223 10.42 -3.01 4.89
C HIS A 223 10.94 -1.57 4.98
N PHE A 224 10.04 -0.59 5.03
CA PHE A 224 10.45 0.79 5.27
C PHE A 224 9.38 1.57 6.03
N HIS A 225 9.78 2.71 6.59
CA HIS A 225 8.88 3.63 7.30
C HIS A 225 8.86 4.98 6.60
N LEU A 226 7.65 5.53 6.39
CA LEU A 226 7.44 6.90 5.89
C LEU A 226 7.42 7.90 7.08
N GLY A 227 8.52 7.92 7.84
CA GLY A 227 8.77 8.77 9.01
C GLY A 227 10.16 9.42 8.93
N ASN A 228 10.71 9.93 10.05
CA ASN A 228 11.93 10.78 10.07
C ASN A 228 13.10 10.23 9.23
N ASP A 229 13.14 8.92 8.99
CA ASP A 229 14.01 8.25 8.04
C ASP A 229 13.32 7.03 7.40
N ILE A 230 13.69 6.74 6.15
CA ILE A 230 13.32 5.49 5.47
C ILE A 230 14.34 4.42 5.89
N TYR A 231 14.15 3.78 7.04
CA TYR A 231 15.03 2.68 7.45
C TYR A 231 14.54 1.32 6.94
N LEU A 232 15.48 0.47 6.52
CA LEU A 232 15.20 -0.92 6.17
C LEU A 232 14.71 -1.68 7.41
N GLY A 233 13.40 -1.93 7.49
CA GLY A 233 12.84 -2.87 8.45
C GLY A 233 12.99 -4.31 7.96
N LYS A 234 13.04 -5.24 8.91
CA LYS A 234 13.14 -6.68 8.64
C LYS A 234 11.84 -7.34 9.08
N ARG A 235 11.07 -7.93 8.16
CA ARG A 235 9.83 -8.65 8.49
C ARG A 235 10.02 -10.15 8.27
N LEU A 236 9.65 -10.94 9.27
CA LEU A 236 9.59 -12.40 9.18
C LEU A 236 8.34 -12.81 8.41
N ASN A 237 8.52 -13.46 7.26
CA ASN A 237 7.46 -14.19 6.59
C ASN A 237 7.59 -15.68 6.92
N ASN A 238 6.57 -16.22 7.58
CA ASN A 238 6.45 -17.66 7.84
C ASN A 238 6.00 -18.38 6.57
N VAL A 239 6.93 -19.01 5.87
CA VAL A 239 6.63 -19.79 4.66
C VAL A 239 6.23 -21.21 5.07
N LYS A 240 5.08 -21.36 5.74
CA LYS A 240 4.65 -22.65 6.32
C LYS A 240 4.30 -23.75 5.32
N ASN A 241 4.08 -23.42 4.04
CA ASN A 241 3.55 -24.38 3.06
C ASN A 241 4.46 -24.63 1.83
N ASN A 242 5.62 -23.96 1.70
CA ASN A 242 6.59 -24.27 0.61
C ASN A 242 7.95 -23.56 0.83
N SER A 243 8.89 -24.20 1.53
CA SER A 243 10.17 -23.61 2.00
C SER A 243 11.12 -23.14 0.89
N THR A 244 10.95 -23.61 -0.35
CA THR A 244 11.80 -23.24 -1.50
C THR A 244 11.26 -22.05 -2.30
N LYS A 245 10.02 -21.63 -2.05
CA LYS A 245 9.37 -20.57 -2.83
C LYS A 245 9.93 -19.19 -2.49
N PHE A 246 10.31 -18.43 -3.51
CA PHE A 246 10.75 -17.04 -3.37
C PHE A 246 9.69 -16.16 -2.69
N VAL A 247 10.17 -15.13 -1.99
CA VAL A 247 9.32 -14.20 -1.23
C VAL A 247 9.47 -12.79 -1.81
N PRO A 248 8.40 -12.18 -2.35
CA PRO A 248 8.44 -10.78 -2.78
C PRO A 248 8.78 -9.85 -1.61
N SER A 249 9.71 -8.92 -1.86
CA SER A 249 10.19 -7.98 -0.86
C SER A 249 9.94 -6.54 -1.33
N PRO A 250 9.26 -5.69 -0.54
CA PRO A 250 9.09 -4.27 -0.89
C PRO A 250 10.42 -3.56 -1.14
N THR A 251 11.40 -3.80 -0.27
CA THR A 251 12.74 -3.20 -0.37
C THR A 251 13.83 -4.25 -0.22
N MET A 252 15.07 -3.88 -0.52
CA MET A 252 16.25 -4.70 -0.25
C MET A 252 17.25 -3.96 0.65
N ALA A 253 18.13 -4.72 1.31
CA ALA A 253 19.27 -4.13 2.01
C ALA A 253 20.25 -3.43 1.07
N GLY A 254 20.30 -3.84 -0.20
CA GLY A 254 21.16 -3.26 -1.22
C GLY A 254 22.57 -3.86 -1.23
N GLY A 255 23.09 -4.35 -0.10
CA GLY A 255 24.41 -5.00 -0.01
C GLY A 255 24.60 -6.18 -0.96
N LEU A 256 23.66 -7.14 -0.91
CA LEU A 256 23.79 -8.43 -1.57
C LEU A 256 22.57 -8.72 -2.46
N PHE A 257 22.77 -8.87 -3.76
CA PHE A 257 21.72 -9.26 -4.71
C PHE A 257 22.29 -9.70 -6.06
N ALA A 258 21.48 -10.47 -6.79
CA ALA A 258 21.71 -10.88 -8.18
C ALA A 258 20.68 -10.21 -9.11
N ILE A 259 21.11 -9.72 -10.26
CA ILE A 259 20.22 -9.11 -11.27
C ILE A 259 20.74 -9.41 -12.68
N ASN A 260 19.84 -9.64 -13.64
CA ASN A 260 20.22 -9.77 -15.04
C ASN A 260 20.95 -8.49 -15.50
N ARG A 261 22.11 -8.64 -16.15
CA ARG A 261 22.97 -7.51 -16.51
C ARG A 261 22.30 -6.55 -17.49
N GLU A 262 21.61 -7.07 -18.51
CA GLU A 262 20.88 -6.22 -19.47
C GLU A 262 19.74 -5.48 -18.78
N TYR A 263 19.00 -6.15 -17.90
CA TYR A 263 17.91 -5.54 -17.14
C TYR A 263 18.41 -4.48 -16.14
N PHE A 264 19.58 -4.67 -15.53
CA PHE A 264 20.21 -3.66 -14.68
C PHE A 264 20.41 -2.34 -15.44
N TYR A 265 20.93 -2.38 -16.66
CA TYR A 265 21.08 -1.17 -17.48
C TYR A 265 19.75 -0.67 -18.05
N TYR A 266 18.88 -1.56 -18.52
CA TYR A 266 17.55 -1.20 -19.03
C TYR A 266 16.70 -0.45 -17.99
N SER A 267 16.75 -0.91 -16.73
CA SER A 267 16.05 -0.28 -15.61
C SER A 267 16.73 0.99 -15.10
N GLY A 268 17.84 1.43 -15.72
CA GLY A 268 18.54 2.68 -15.39
C GLY A 268 19.61 2.59 -14.30
N SER A 269 20.20 1.39 -14.10
CA SER A 269 21.36 1.14 -13.23
C SER A 269 21.23 1.81 -11.86
N TYR A 270 22.31 2.37 -11.29
CA TYR A 270 22.20 3.29 -10.16
C TYR A 270 22.08 4.75 -10.64
N ASP A 271 21.67 5.65 -9.75
CA ASP A 271 21.72 7.09 -10.00
C ASP A 271 23.18 7.55 -9.87
N GLU A 272 23.79 7.95 -10.98
CA GLU A 272 25.22 8.33 -11.04
C GLU A 272 25.53 9.58 -10.22
N GLN A 273 24.52 10.39 -9.95
CA GLN A 273 24.61 11.59 -9.11
C GLN A 273 24.36 11.29 -7.62
N MET A 274 24.14 10.03 -7.23
CA MET A 274 24.19 9.65 -5.82
C MET A 274 25.65 9.52 -5.36
N HIS A 275 25.99 10.20 -4.27
CA HIS A 275 27.35 10.30 -3.76
C HIS A 275 27.48 9.59 -2.41
N GLY A 276 28.64 8.96 -2.17
CA GLY A 276 28.94 8.35 -0.88
C GLY A 276 28.10 7.10 -0.58
N TRP A 277 27.23 7.19 0.43
CA TRP A 277 26.44 6.06 0.93
C TRP A 277 25.05 6.51 1.43
N GLY A 278 24.04 5.68 1.18
CA GLY A 278 22.70 5.78 1.74
C GLY A 278 21.66 6.20 0.71
N GLY A 279 20.47 5.61 0.81
CA GLY A 279 19.33 5.86 -0.08
C GLY A 279 19.32 5.04 -1.37
N GLU A 280 20.48 4.56 -1.85
CA GLU A 280 20.59 3.87 -3.14
C GLU A 280 19.83 2.54 -3.20
N ASN A 281 19.78 1.83 -2.08
CA ASN A 281 19.06 0.57 -1.94
C ASN A 281 17.54 0.77 -2.03
N LEU A 282 17.04 1.88 -1.49
CA LEU A 282 15.63 2.24 -1.53
C LEU A 282 15.24 2.80 -2.90
N GLU A 283 16.11 3.60 -3.51
CA GLU A 283 15.92 4.15 -4.86
C GLU A 283 15.68 3.02 -5.84
N MET A 284 16.60 2.05 -5.83
CA MET A 284 16.51 0.87 -6.68
C MET A 284 15.26 0.05 -6.37
N SER A 285 14.91 -0.08 -5.09
CA SER A 285 13.69 -0.80 -4.70
C SER A 285 12.43 -0.17 -5.28
N PHE A 286 12.28 1.14 -5.14
CA PHE A 286 11.12 1.87 -5.64
C PHE A 286 11.09 1.88 -7.16
N ARG A 287 12.23 2.05 -7.82
CA ARG A 287 12.36 2.03 -9.28
C ARG A 287 12.00 0.66 -9.86
N LEU A 288 12.64 -0.42 -9.38
CA LEU A 288 12.40 -1.76 -9.93
C LEU A 288 10.92 -2.17 -9.84
N TRP A 289 10.26 -1.90 -8.70
CA TRP A 289 8.85 -2.21 -8.54
C TRP A 289 7.92 -1.32 -9.37
N GLN A 290 8.16 -0.01 -9.40
CA GLN A 290 7.30 0.93 -10.14
C GLN A 290 7.44 0.75 -11.66
N CYS A 291 8.62 0.38 -12.14
CA CYS A 291 8.93 0.27 -13.58
C CYS A 291 8.74 -1.15 -14.15
N GLY A 292 7.91 -1.99 -13.51
CA GLY A 292 7.45 -3.28 -14.06
C GLY A 292 8.30 -4.50 -13.72
N GLY A 293 9.33 -4.34 -12.88
CA GLY A 293 10.10 -5.44 -12.31
C GLY A 293 9.68 -5.78 -10.88
N GLY A 294 10.66 -6.15 -10.05
CA GLY A 294 10.45 -6.35 -8.62
C GLY A 294 11.68 -6.86 -7.89
N ILE A 295 11.51 -7.12 -6.60
CA ILE A 295 12.54 -7.68 -5.72
C ILE A 295 11.99 -8.93 -5.05
N GLU A 296 12.78 -9.98 -5.04
CA GLU A 296 12.42 -11.26 -4.43
C GLU A 296 13.59 -11.77 -3.57
N THR A 297 13.27 -12.41 -2.45
CA THR A 297 14.26 -13.08 -1.60
C THR A 297 14.15 -14.59 -1.79
N HIS A 298 15.25 -15.25 -2.11
CA HIS A 298 15.27 -16.70 -2.31
C HIS A 298 15.68 -17.43 -1.02
N PRO A 299 14.78 -18.23 -0.40
CA PRO A 299 15.04 -18.85 0.92
C PRO A 299 16.21 -19.84 0.93
N CYS A 300 16.44 -20.55 -0.19
CA CYS A 300 17.54 -21.52 -0.31
C CYS A 300 18.93 -20.91 -0.56
N SER A 301 18.99 -19.61 -0.89
CA SER A 301 20.25 -18.89 -1.04
C SER A 301 20.59 -18.22 0.28
N GLN A 302 21.74 -18.53 0.87
CA GLN A 302 22.17 -17.95 2.14
C GLN A 302 23.58 -17.38 2.02
N VAL A 303 23.78 -16.18 2.54
CA VAL A 303 25.09 -15.52 2.60
C VAL A 303 25.24 -14.86 3.96
N GLY A 304 26.34 -15.16 4.66
CA GLY A 304 26.71 -14.48 5.89
C GLY A 304 27.22 -13.06 5.60
N HIS A 305 26.86 -12.10 6.44
CA HIS A 305 27.35 -10.72 6.40
C HIS A 305 27.76 -10.26 7.81
N VAL A 306 28.92 -9.59 7.92
CA VAL A 306 29.38 -8.99 9.19
C VAL A 306 28.60 -7.70 9.46
N PHE A 307 27.62 -7.76 10.36
CA PHE A 307 26.88 -6.57 10.79
C PHE A 307 27.68 -5.78 11.83
N ARG A 308 28.16 -4.60 11.45
CA ARG A 308 28.91 -3.70 12.33
C ARG A 308 27.96 -2.81 13.14
N THR A 309 28.32 -2.52 14.39
CA THR A 309 27.57 -1.55 15.22
C THR A 309 27.75 -0.11 14.77
N HIS A 310 28.88 0.22 14.17
CA HIS A 310 29.22 1.56 13.67
C HIS A 310 29.91 1.46 12.31
N SER A 311 29.75 2.47 11.44
CA SER A 311 30.51 2.54 10.19
C SER A 311 31.96 2.95 10.50
N PRO A 312 32.98 2.18 10.09
CA PRO A 312 34.38 2.55 10.31
C PRO A 312 34.87 3.64 9.35
N TYR A 313 34.07 4.01 8.36
CA TYR A 313 34.49 4.92 7.30
C TYR A 313 34.19 6.37 7.67
N LYS A 314 35.20 7.23 7.53
CA LYS A 314 35.00 8.67 7.61
C LYS A 314 34.11 9.11 6.45
N ILE A 315 33.03 9.81 6.79
CA ILE A 315 32.25 10.57 5.81
C ILE A 315 33.19 11.69 5.32
N PRO A 316 33.43 11.83 4.00
CA PRO A 316 34.30 12.88 3.49
C PRO A 316 33.82 14.27 3.97
N GLU A 317 34.74 15.19 4.27
CA GLU A 317 34.36 16.57 4.58
C GLU A 317 33.59 17.18 3.40
N GLY A 318 32.40 17.75 3.68
CA GLY A 318 31.48 18.25 2.66
C GLY A 318 30.50 17.22 2.07
N ALA A 319 30.52 15.96 2.53
CA ALA A 319 29.58 14.95 2.06
C ALA A 319 28.20 15.10 2.74
N GLU A 320 27.41 16.01 2.20
CA GLU A 320 25.94 16.02 2.28
C GLU A 320 25.29 14.82 1.54
N GLY A 321 26.08 13.78 1.22
CA GLY A 321 25.72 12.69 0.30
C GLY A 321 24.45 11.95 0.70
N TYR A 322 24.24 11.67 2.00
CA TYR A 322 23.00 11.02 2.44
C TYR A 322 21.76 11.89 2.15
N ASN A 323 21.82 13.18 2.52
CA ASN A 323 20.69 14.10 2.31
C ASN A 323 20.41 14.32 0.82
N LEU A 324 21.46 14.53 0.02
CA LEU A 324 21.35 14.63 -1.43
C LEU A 324 20.71 13.36 -2.02
N ASN A 325 21.22 12.18 -1.68
CA ASN A 325 20.69 10.90 -2.19
C ASN A 325 19.22 10.70 -1.79
N MET A 326 18.86 11.04 -0.55
CA MET A 326 17.48 10.96 -0.08
C MET A 326 16.57 11.97 -0.80
N ARG A 327 17.00 13.22 -1.02
CA ARG A 327 16.24 14.22 -1.82
C ARG A 327 15.97 13.70 -3.22
N ARG A 328 17.01 13.24 -3.91
CA ARG A 328 16.91 12.66 -5.26
C ARG A 328 15.92 11.51 -5.32
N LEU A 329 16.02 10.57 -4.39
CA LEU A 329 15.09 9.46 -4.27
C LEU A 329 13.65 9.93 -4.05
N VAL A 330 13.45 10.87 -3.13
CA VAL A 330 12.13 11.35 -2.72
C VAL A 330 11.47 12.08 -3.88
N ASP A 331 12.16 13.02 -4.52
CA ASP A 331 11.57 13.85 -5.58
C ASP A 331 11.29 13.07 -6.87
N VAL A 332 12.09 12.04 -7.16
CA VAL A 332 11.86 11.19 -8.34
C VAL A 332 10.77 10.14 -8.08
N TRP A 333 10.79 9.48 -6.92
CA TRP A 333 10.07 8.21 -6.74
C TRP A 333 8.86 8.26 -5.81
N LEU A 334 8.68 9.29 -4.97
CA LEU A 334 7.60 9.30 -3.96
C LEU A 334 6.33 10.05 -4.40
N ASP A 335 6.33 10.72 -5.55
CA ASP A 335 5.17 11.47 -6.06
C ASP A 335 4.55 12.38 -4.99
N GLU A 336 3.23 12.31 -4.74
CA GLU A 336 2.55 13.10 -3.72
C GLU A 336 2.95 12.75 -2.27
N PHE A 337 3.62 11.62 -2.05
CA PHE A 337 4.09 11.19 -0.73
C PHE A 337 5.37 11.90 -0.31
N LYS A 338 6.02 12.64 -1.22
CA LYS A 338 7.19 13.45 -0.86
C LYS A 338 6.87 14.52 0.18
N GLU A 339 5.69 15.13 0.12
CA GLU A 339 5.20 16.09 1.11
C GLU A 339 5.06 15.44 2.50
N LEU A 340 4.65 14.17 2.53
CA LEU A 340 4.57 13.40 3.76
C LEU A 340 5.96 13.10 4.34
N TYR A 341 6.93 12.81 3.46
CA TYR A 341 8.30 12.61 3.86
C TYR A 341 8.92 13.91 4.39
N TYR A 342 8.85 15.01 3.65
CA TYR A 342 9.41 16.30 4.05
C TYR A 342 8.78 16.89 5.32
N SER A 343 7.46 16.72 5.50
CA SER A 343 6.78 17.15 6.72
C SER A 343 7.14 16.33 7.97
N ARG A 344 7.90 15.23 7.82
CA ARG A 344 8.27 14.33 8.93
C ARG A 344 9.78 14.20 9.11
N SER A 345 10.54 14.09 8.01
CA SER A 345 11.98 13.88 7.99
C SER A 345 12.69 14.86 8.91
N GLY A 346 12.28 16.12 8.88
CA GLY A 346 12.79 17.14 9.80
C GLY A 346 14.31 17.24 9.79
N GLY A 347 14.98 16.73 8.75
CA GLY A 347 16.38 16.33 8.77
C GLY A 347 17.02 16.11 7.40
N VAL A 348 16.25 16.28 6.31
CA VAL A 348 16.76 16.23 4.94
C VAL A 348 16.70 17.65 4.38
N TRP A 349 17.88 18.24 4.20
CA TRP A 349 18.08 19.64 3.81
C TRP A 349 18.86 19.71 2.49
N GLY A 350 18.87 20.89 1.85
CA GLY A 350 19.60 21.11 0.60
C GLY A 350 18.77 20.87 -0.67
N ASP A 351 19.39 21.03 -1.84
CA ASP A 351 18.79 20.83 -3.17
C ASP A 351 19.01 19.39 -3.67
N GLU A 352 18.08 18.84 -4.45
CA GLU A 352 18.20 17.50 -5.04
C GLU A 352 19.23 17.41 -6.19
N GLY A 353 19.75 18.55 -6.65
CA GLY A 353 20.57 18.63 -7.86
C GLY A 353 19.75 18.33 -9.12
N ASP A 354 20.42 18.07 -10.23
CA ASP A 354 19.71 17.77 -11.48
C ASP A 354 19.16 16.33 -11.48
N ILE A 355 17.83 16.19 -11.45
CA ILE A 355 17.13 14.90 -11.51
C ILE A 355 16.48 14.62 -12.88
N SER A 356 16.76 15.45 -13.89
CA SER A 356 16.09 15.40 -15.21
C SER A 356 16.21 14.03 -15.88
N GLU A 357 17.38 13.40 -15.83
CA GLU A 357 17.59 12.07 -16.41
C GLU A 357 16.77 10.98 -15.71
N ARG A 358 16.63 11.06 -14.38
CA ARG A 358 15.85 10.07 -13.61
C ARG A 358 14.35 10.24 -13.85
N LEU A 359 13.87 11.48 -14.01
CA LEU A 359 12.49 11.78 -14.40
C LEU A 359 12.20 11.31 -15.84
N ALA A 360 13.11 11.56 -16.79
CA ALA A 360 12.98 11.09 -18.16
C ALA A 360 12.99 9.55 -18.24
N LEU A 361 13.80 8.87 -17.43
CA LEU A 361 13.77 7.42 -17.28
C LEU A 361 12.40 6.94 -16.77
N LYS A 362 11.86 7.58 -15.72
CA LYS A 362 10.56 7.25 -15.14
C LYS A 362 9.43 7.36 -16.18
N GLU A 363 9.47 8.39 -17.01
CA GLU A 363 8.53 8.60 -18.11
C GLU A 363 8.71 7.57 -19.23
N LYS A 364 9.96 7.36 -19.69
CA LYS A 364 10.30 6.41 -20.76
C LYS A 364 9.85 4.99 -20.44
N LEU A 365 10.04 4.54 -19.20
CA LEU A 365 9.64 3.20 -18.75
C LEU A 365 8.17 3.11 -18.34
N GLN A 366 7.41 4.21 -18.42
CA GLN A 366 6.01 4.29 -18.01
C GLN A 366 5.80 3.76 -16.58
N CYS A 367 6.68 4.15 -15.66
CA CYS A 367 6.65 3.65 -14.31
C CYS A 367 5.35 4.05 -13.60
N LYS A 368 4.84 3.15 -12.78
CA LYS A 368 3.63 3.35 -11.96
C LYS A 368 3.89 4.34 -10.84
N SER A 369 2.83 4.94 -10.31
CA SER A 369 2.95 5.89 -9.20
C SER A 369 3.33 5.23 -7.88
N PHE A 370 3.82 6.04 -6.95
CA PHE A 370 4.13 5.59 -5.60
C PHE A 370 2.87 5.15 -4.85
N ALA A 371 1.71 5.76 -5.13
CA ALA A 371 0.41 5.28 -4.64
C ALA A 371 0.15 3.83 -5.08
N TRP A 372 0.44 3.48 -6.34
CA TRP A 372 0.35 2.10 -6.81
C TRP A 372 1.32 1.19 -6.05
N TYR A 373 2.56 1.64 -5.82
CA TYR A 373 3.55 0.89 -5.06
C TYR A 373 3.07 0.59 -3.63
N MET A 374 2.50 1.58 -2.92
CA MET A 374 1.92 1.40 -1.59
C MET A 374 0.73 0.42 -1.58
N ASP A 375 -0.14 0.50 -2.59
CA ASP A 375 -1.35 -0.31 -2.67
C ASP A 375 -1.10 -1.76 -3.14
N ASN A 376 0.01 -2.03 -3.84
CA ASN A 376 0.26 -3.33 -4.50
C ASN A 376 1.49 -4.07 -3.98
N VAL A 377 2.53 -3.34 -3.55
CA VAL A 377 3.79 -3.91 -3.09
C VAL A 377 3.93 -3.73 -1.58
N ALA A 378 3.86 -2.48 -1.12
CA ALA A 378 4.06 -2.08 0.27
C ALA A 378 2.77 -2.13 1.11
N THR A 379 1.86 -3.08 0.82
CA THR A 379 0.51 -3.17 1.42
C THR A 379 0.46 -3.32 2.95
N SER A 380 1.57 -3.72 3.56
CA SER A 380 1.71 -3.83 5.01
C SER A 380 2.33 -2.62 5.70
N ILE A 381 2.72 -1.59 4.94
CA ILE A 381 3.31 -0.37 5.47
C ILE A 381 2.18 0.63 5.76
N ASP A 382 1.98 0.91 7.04
CA ASP A 382 1.05 1.95 7.48
C ASP A 382 1.60 3.34 7.15
N TYR A 383 0.76 4.19 6.56
CA TYR A 383 1.04 5.61 6.37
C TYR A 383 -0.21 6.44 6.68
N PHE A 384 0.00 7.69 7.09
CA PHE A 384 -1.08 8.62 7.44
C PHE A 384 -0.85 9.95 6.74
N PHE A 385 -1.71 10.30 5.78
CA PHE A 385 -1.82 11.69 5.33
C PHE A 385 -2.58 12.46 6.40
N ALA A 386 -1.88 13.31 7.13
CA ALA A 386 -2.54 14.16 8.10
C ALA A 386 -2.65 15.56 7.50
N ASN A 387 -3.81 15.86 6.93
CA ASN A 387 -4.14 17.22 6.50
C ASN A 387 -4.29 18.21 7.68
N ASP A 388 -4.20 17.72 8.93
CA ASP A 388 -4.35 18.47 10.18
C ASP A 388 -3.17 18.23 11.15
N THR A 389 -1.97 17.96 10.64
CA THR A 389 -0.74 17.91 11.44
C THR A 389 0.07 19.19 11.36
N ARG A 390 0.54 19.68 12.51
CA ARG A 390 1.64 20.65 12.55
C ARG A 390 2.89 19.94 13.02
N THR A 391 3.93 20.00 12.21
CA THR A 391 5.26 19.53 12.59
C THR A 391 6.12 20.72 13.00
N GLY A 392 6.93 20.56 14.04
CA GLY A 392 7.83 21.61 14.50
C GLY A 392 8.66 21.17 15.70
N PHE A 393 9.29 22.15 16.34
CA PHE A 393 10.15 21.95 17.51
C PHE A 393 9.43 22.42 18.77
N LEU A 394 9.61 21.72 19.89
CA LEU A 394 9.20 22.21 21.20
C LEU A 394 10.42 22.69 21.92
N HIS A 395 10.50 24.00 22.17
CA HIS A 395 11.67 24.60 22.76
C HIS A 395 11.33 25.52 23.93
N SER A 396 12.23 25.56 24.91
CA SER A 396 12.23 26.47 26.03
C SER A 396 13.66 26.82 26.41
N ASN A 397 13.99 28.11 26.55
CA ASN A 397 15.32 28.60 26.95
C ASN A 397 16.49 27.99 26.13
N GLY A 398 16.36 27.94 24.81
CA GLY A 398 17.39 27.41 23.91
C GLY A 398 17.54 25.88 23.91
N HIS A 399 16.70 25.17 24.67
CA HIS A 399 16.67 23.71 24.72
C HIS A 399 15.37 23.19 24.09
N CYS A 400 15.49 22.15 23.29
CA CYS A 400 14.42 21.49 22.57
C CYS A 400 14.12 20.13 23.20
N LEU A 401 12.86 19.69 23.14
CA LEU A 401 12.48 18.33 23.48
C LEU A 401 13.17 17.37 22.50
N ASP A 402 13.92 16.40 23.02
CA ASP A 402 14.77 15.49 22.24
C ASP A 402 14.55 14.05 22.71
N VAL A 403 14.32 13.13 21.76
CA VAL A 403 14.07 11.71 22.06
C VAL A 403 15.35 10.85 22.17
N GLY A 404 16.53 11.46 22.03
CA GLY A 404 17.84 10.79 22.16
C GLY A 404 18.23 9.90 20.98
N ASN A 405 19.44 9.34 21.02
CA ASN A 405 20.05 8.54 19.93
C ASN A 405 19.49 7.12 19.74
N LEU A 406 18.34 6.78 20.32
CA LEU A 406 17.77 5.44 20.19
C LEU A 406 16.84 5.38 18.96
N PRO A 407 17.12 4.51 17.97
CA PRO A 407 16.16 4.27 16.90
C PRO A 407 14.88 3.68 17.51
N MET A 408 13.77 4.42 17.36
CA MET A 408 12.42 3.97 17.70
C MET A 408 12.11 2.67 16.92
N PRO A 409 11.95 1.53 17.60
CA PRO A 409 10.94 1.35 18.64
C PRO A 409 11.49 0.81 19.98
N LEU A 410 12.78 0.98 20.27
CA LEU A 410 13.44 0.33 21.41
C LEU A 410 13.70 1.25 22.62
N ALA A 411 13.41 2.56 22.53
CA ALA A 411 13.50 3.45 23.68
C ALA A 411 12.36 3.16 24.68
N PRO A 412 12.66 2.83 25.96
CA PRO A 412 11.65 2.75 27.01
C PRO A 412 10.90 4.09 27.16
N GLN A 413 9.69 4.06 27.73
CA GLN A 413 8.81 5.23 27.93
C GLN A 413 9.42 6.40 28.75
N ASN A 414 10.68 6.32 29.19
CA ASN A 414 11.28 7.19 30.20
C ASN A 414 12.45 8.08 29.73
N ASP A 415 12.87 8.05 28.45
CA ASP A 415 14.08 8.76 27.99
C ASP A 415 13.81 9.93 27.02
N VAL A 416 12.68 10.65 27.18
CA VAL A 416 12.50 11.94 26.48
C VAL A 416 13.10 13.05 27.34
N GLY A 417 14.15 13.70 26.85
CA GLY A 417 14.88 14.74 27.55
C GLY A 417 14.80 16.09 26.85
N THR A 418 15.59 17.06 27.35
CA THR A 418 15.83 18.33 26.67
C THR A 418 17.29 18.41 26.23
N TYR A 419 17.53 18.84 25.01
CA TYR A 419 18.87 19.01 24.45
C TYR A 419 18.98 20.40 23.80
N PRO A 420 20.16 21.04 23.69
CA PRO A 420 20.29 22.28 22.93
C PRO A 420 19.62 22.20 21.57
N CYS A 421 18.82 23.20 21.24
CA CYS A 421 18.05 23.19 20.00
C CYS A 421 18.96 23.17 18.78
N HIS A 422 18.76 22.19 17.89
CA HIS A 422 19.44 22.09 16.60
C HIS A 422 18.41 22.17 15.47
N PHE A 423 17.76 23.33 15.36
CA PHE A 423 16.66 23.59 14.43
C PHE A 423 17.00 23.27 12.96
N GLU A 424 18.27 23.37 12.59
CA GLU A 424 18.78 23.12 11.24
C GLU A 424 19.06 21.64 10.94
N VAL A 425 19.04 20.76 11.95
CA VAL A 425 19.35 19.32 11.83
C VAL A 425 18.11 18.46 12.09
N GLY A 426 17.27 18.93 13.02
CA GLY A 426 16.05 18.30 13.48
C GLY A 426 16.16 16.82 13.87
N GLY A 427 15.56 15.90 13.13
CA GLY A 427 15.54 14.47 13.50
C GLY A 427 14.85 14.21 14.85
N ASN A 428 15.64 13.92 15.90
CA ASN A 428 15.13 13.55 17.23
C ASN A 428 14.41 14.70 17.97
N GLN A 429 14.53 15.94 17.50
CA GLN A 429 13.85 17.11 18.10
C GLN A 429 12.52 17.48 17.43
N VAL A 430 12.16 16.78 16.35
CA VAL A 430 10.96 17.09 15.58
C VAL A 430 9.74 16.39 16.18
N VAL A 431 8.76 17.19 16.60
CA VAL A 431 7.48 16.70 17.09
C VAL A 431 6.38 16.93 16.06
N MET A 432 5.36 16.07 16.11
CA MET A 432 4.19 16.16 15.25
C MET A 432 2.93 16.29 16.12
N PHE A 433 2.24 17.42 15.99
CA PHE A 433 0.98 17.69 16.66
C PHE A 433 -0.19 17.32 15.76
N THR A 434 -1.12 16.48 16.23
CA THR A 434 -2.34 16.11 15.49
C THR A 434 -3.56 16.64 16.22
N ARG A 435 -4.56 17.14 15.48
CA ARG A 435 -5.82 17.65 16.06
C ARG A 435 -6.64 16.59 16.81
N LEU A 436 -6.33 15.30 16.63
CA LEU A 436 -7.01 14.18 17.26
C LEU A 436 -6.44 13.78 18.64
N LYS A 437 -5.25 14.25 19.06
CA LYS A 437 -4.57 13.69 20.27
C LYS A 437 -3.66 14.61 21.11
N GLY A 438 -3.69 15.94 20.97
CA GLY A 438 -2.77 16.78 21.77
C GLY A 438 -1.28 16.53 21.46
N LEU A 439 -0.39 17.05 22.32
CA LEU A 439 1.07 17.01 22.15
C LEU A 439 1.60 15.57 22.21
N SER A 440 2.20 15.09 21.12
CA SER A 440 2.77 13.75 21.02
C SER A 440 4.13 13.80 20.34
N SER A 441 5.21 13.51 21.06
CA SER A 441 6.42 12.96 20.45
C SER A 441 6.09 11.52 20.07
N GLN A 442 6.11 11.24 18.76
CA GLN A 442 5.99 9.94 18.10
C GLN A 442 5.55 8.74 18.99
N PHE A 443 4.27 8.61 19.35
CA PHE A 443 3.80 7.37 19.96
C PHE A 443 3.53 6.30 18.91
N ARG A 444 4.36 5.24 18.88
CA ARG A 444 3.85 3.89 18.59
C ARG A 444 2.95 3.52 19.75
N CYS A 445 1.64 3.69 19.58
CA CYS A 445 0.69 3.03 20.45
C CYS A 445 0.77 1.52 20.16
N ARG A 446 1.46 0.77 21.03
CA ARG A 446 1.32 -0.70 21.13
C ARG A 446 0.09 -1.10 21.95
N SER A 447 -0.88 -0.21 22.09
CA SER A 447 -2.28 -0.62 22.24
C SER A 447 -2.70 -1.11 20.87
N THR A 448 -3.09 -2.37 20.72
CA THR A 448 -3.66 -2.77 19.43
C THR A 448 -4.86 -1.85 19.19
N ARG A 449 -5.07 -1.30 17.97
CA ARG A 449 -6.07 -0.22 17.74
C ARG A 449 -7.50 -0.56 18.18
N LEU A 450 -7.77 -1.83 18.51
CA LEU A 450 -9.04 -2.29 19.07
C LEU A 450 -9.06 -2.21 20.62
N ASP A 451 -7.93 -2.24 21.32
CA ASP A 451 -7.87 -2.04 22.78
C ASP A 451 -8.17 -0.57 23.15
N LYS A 452 -8.07 0.37 22.19
CA LYS A 452 -8.62 1.74 22.26
C LYS A 452 -10.15 1.73 22.42
N TYR A 453 -10.82 0.68 21.99
CA TYR A 453 -12.26 0.59 21.95
C TYR A 453 -12.77 -0.45 22.97
N GLU A 454 -13.59 0.01 23.90
CA GLU A 454 -14.39 -0.86 24.74
C GLU A 454 -15.64 -1.29 23.98
N MET A 455 -15.71 -2.56 23.61
CA MET A 455 -16.88 -3.12 22.94
C MET A 455 -18.06 -3.18 23.93
N LEU A 456 -19.18 -2.54 23.60
CA LEU A 456 -20.34 -2.45 24.48
C LEU A 456 -21.39 -3.50 24.10
N GLU A 457 -22.00 -3.35 22.93
CA GLU A 457 -23.09 -4.19 22.46
C GLU A 457 -23.03 -4.37 20.94
N THR A 458 -23.70 -5.40 20.41
CA THR A 458 -23.86 -5.59 18.97
C THR A 458 -25.07 -4.79 18.49
N VAL A 459 -24.89 -3.92 17.51
CA VAL A 459 -25.95 -3.07 16.92
C VAL A 459 -26.65 -3.80 15.78
N GLY A 460 -25.93 -4.64 15.04
CA GLY A 460 -26.51 -5.46 13.99
C GLY A 460 -25.52 -6.47 13.40
N GLU A 461 -26.04 -7.58 12.90
CA GLU A 461 -25.30 -8.57 12.12
C GLU A 461 -25.90 -8.68 10.72
N GLY A 462 -25.05 -8.53 9.69
CA GLY A 462 -25.44 -8.64 8.29
C GLY A 462 -24.58 -9.61 7.49
N ALA A 463 -24.87 -9.72 6.19
CA ALA A 463 -24.11 -10.56 5.25
C ALA A 463 -22.62 -10.17 5.16
N TYR A 464 -22.30 -8.90 5.39
CA TYR A 464 -20.95 -8.33 5.21
C TYR A 464 -20.12 -8.26 6.51
N GLY A 465 -20.72 -8.48 7.68
CA GLY A 465 -20.02 -8.29 8.95
C GLY A 465 -20.93 -8.08 10.16
N ILE A 466 -20.29 -7.83 11.31
CA ILE A 466 -20.94 -7.48 12.58
C ILE A 466 -20.66 -6.01 12.88
N VAL A 467 -21.69 -5.24 13.22
CA VAL A 467 -21.58 -3.86 13.65
C VAL A 467 -21.71 -3.81 15.17
N TRP A 468 -20.69 -3.26 15.81
CA TRP A 468 -20.60 -3.12 17.24
C TRP A 468 -20.76 -1.66 17.66
N LYS A 469 -21.43 -1.41 18.77
CA LYS A 469 -21.32 -0.16 19.50
C LYS A 469 -20.12 -0.29 20.42
N ALA A 470 -19.23 0.69 20.37
CA ALA A 470 -18.05 0.71 21.23
C ALA A 470 -17.84 2.09 21.82
N ARG A 471 -17.15 2.15 22.96
CA ARG A 471 -16.70 3.39 23.56
C ARG A 471 -15.22 3.56 23.29
N ASN A 472 -14.84 4.71 22.72
CA ASN A 472 -13.44 5.09 22.65
C ASN A 472 -12.94 5.37 24.07
N ARG A 473 -12.01 4.56 24.59
CA ARG A 473 -11.48 4.69 25.95
C ARG A 473 -10.71 6.00 26.18
N GLU A 474 -10.24 6.63 25.11
CA GLU A 474 -9.46 7.87 25.18
C GLU A 474 -10.35 9.12 25.20
N THR A 475 -11.41 9.16 24.38
CA THR A 475 -12.31 10.32 24.26
C THR A 475 -13.62 10.15 25.02
N ASN A 476 -13.91 8.95 25.52
CA ASN A 476 -15.22 8.53 26.03
C ASN A 476 -16.39 8.64 25.03
N GLU A 477 -16.11 8.90 23.75
CA GLU A 477 -17.15 8.97 22.72
C GLU A 477 -17.65 7.59 22.32
N ILE A 478 -18.94 7.50 22.00
CA ILE A 478 -19.56 6.29 21.45
C ILE A 478 -19.37 6.26 19.94
N VAL A 479 -18.93 5.11 19.43
CA VAL A 479 -18.66 4.86 18.01
C VAL A 479 -19.34 3.59 17.54
N ALA A 480 -19.54 3.48 16.22
CA ALA A 480 -19.98 2.24 15.58
C ALA A 480 -18.80 1.57 14.85
N ILE A 481 -18.49 0.32 15.17
CA ILE A 481 -17.39 -0.45 14.57
C ILE A 481 -17.95 -1.57 13.70
N LYS A 482 -17.83 -1.44 12.38
CA LYS A 482 -18.17 -2.48 11.41
C LYS A 482 -16.98 -3.43 11.24
N GLN A 483 -17.11 -4.64 11.77
CA GLN A 483 -16.16 -5.73 11.64
C GLN A 483 -16.55 -6.64 10.47
N PHE A 484 -15.67 -6.77 9.48
CA PHE A 484 -15.90 -7.68 8.35
C PHE A 484 -15.56 -9.14 8.70
N LYS A 485 -16.32 -10.08 8.15
CA LYS A 485 -16.04 -11.53 8.26
C LYS A 485 -14.74 -11.87 7.51
N ASP A 486 -14.05 -12.92 7.96
CA ASP A 486 -12.76 -13.35 7.38
C ASP A 486 -12.95 -13.66 5.89
N SER A 487 -12.16 -13.03 5.02
CA SER A 487 -12.47 -12.96 3.58
C SER A 487 -11.21 -13.03 2.71
N GLU A 488 -10.25 -13.86 3.08
CA GLU A 488 -9.05 -14.02 2.28
C GLU A 488 -9.26 -14.77 0.97
N GLU A 489 -10.32 -15.57 0.87
CA GLU A 489 -10.65 -16.33 -0.35
C GLU A 489 -11.66 -15.62 -1.26
N ASN A 490 -12.40 -14.63 -0.76
CA ASN A 490 -13.46 -13.97 -1.54
C ASN A 490 -13.01 -12.60 -2.09
N GLU A 491 -12.44 -12.62 -3.29
CA GLU A 491 -12.00 -11.43 -4.05
C GLU A 491 -13.11 -10.39 -4.30
N GLU A 492 -14.38 -10.81 -4.26
CA GLU A 492 -15.51 -9.90 -4.42
C GLU A 492 -15.77 -9.06 -3.16
N VAL A 493 -15.65 -9.67 -1.98
CA VAL A 493 -15.76 -8.98 -0.69
C VAL A 493 -14.61 -7.98 -0.55
N LYS A 494 -13.36 -8.37 -0.86
CA LYS A 494 -12.21 -7.44 -0.85
C LYS A 494 -12.42 -6.24 -1.78
N ARG A 495 -12.90 -6.47 -3.01
CA ARG A 495 -13.21 -5.39 -3.97
C ARG A 495 -14.28 -4.46 -3.43
N THR A 496 -15.35 -4.99 -2.86
CA THR A 496 -16.46 -4.21 -2.29
C THR A 496 -16.01 -3.38 -1.09
N THR A 497 -15.26 -3.97 -0.16
CA THR A 497 -14.71 -3.30 1.02
C THR A 497 -13.72 -2.19 0.68
N MET A 498 -12.83 -2.41 -0.29
CA MET A 498 -11.90 -1.36 -0.75
C MET A 498 -12.63 -0.22 -1.48
N ARG A 499 -13.76 -0.51 -2.14
CA ARG A 499 -14.60 0.53 -2.76
C ARG A 499 -15.31 1.36 -1.69
N GLU A 500 -15.93 0.72 -0.71
CA GLU A 500 -16.59 1.36 0.42
C GLU A 500 -15.61 2.31 1.15
N LEU A 501 -14.40 1.85 1.43
CA LEU A 501 -13.31 2.68 2.00
C LEU A 501 -12.92 3.88 1.13
N ARG A 502 -12.76 3.69 -0.18
CA ARG A 502 -12.38 4.77 -1.11
C ARG A 502 -13.45 5.85 -1.19
N VAL A 503 -14.72 5.46 -1.25
CA VAL A 503 -15.86 6.38 -1.29
C VAL A 503 -15.95 7.14 0.04
N LEU A 504 -16.00 6.42 1.16
CA LEU A 504 -16.17 7.01 2.50
C LEU A 504 -15.04 7.95 2.92
N ARG A 505 -13.78 7.69 2.55
CA ARG A 505 -12.66 8.61 2.86
C ARG A 505 -12.83 10.00 2.24
N SER A 506 -13.57 10.09 1.13
CA SER A 506 -13.74 11.31 0.35
C SER A 506 -15.07 12.02 0.60
N LEU A 507 -16.02 11.38 1.30
CA LEU A 507 -17.32 11.95 1.63
C LEU A 507 -17.28 12.62 3.00
N ARG A 508 -17.30 13.95 3.02
CA ARG A 508 -17.50 14.76 4.24
C ARG A 508 -18.73 15.64 4.07
N GLN A 509 -19.86 15.19 4.57
CA GLN A 509 -21.12 15.92 4.50
C GLN A 509 -21.99 15.62 5.72
N GLU A 510 -22.73 16.61 6.19
CA GLU A 510 -23.54 16.53 7.42
C GLU A 510 -24.55 15.35 7.45
N ASN A 511 -25.13 14.99 6.30
CA ASN A 511 -26.14 13.97 6.11
C ASN A 511 -25.59 12.65 5.57
N ILE A 512 -24.28 12.43 5.66
CA ILE A 512 -23.61 11.15 5.37
C ILE A 512 -22.86 10.72 6.64
N VAL A 513 -22.91 9.43 6.98
CA VAL A 513 -22.18 8.90 8.14
C VAL A 513 -20.68 9.06 7.94
N GLN A 514 -20.01 9.64 8.94
CA GLN A 514 -18.58 9.93 8.87
C GLN A 514 -17.76 8.71 9.29
N LEU A 515 -16.86 8.29 8.40
CA LEU A 515 -15.78 7.37 8.75
C LEU A 515 -14.73 8.13 9.58
N LEU A 516 -14.53 7.70 10.83
CA LEU A 516 -13.57 8.28 11.76
C LEU A 516 -12.18 7.66 11.57
N GLU A 517 -12.11 6.33 11.52
CA GLU A 517 -10.88 5.59 11.28
C GLU A 517 -11.14 4.18 10.73
N PHE A 518 -10.09 3.50 10.28
CA PHE A 518 -10.13 2.08 9.94
C PHE A 518 -8.83 1.39 10.32
N PHE A 519 -8.91 0.09 10.58
CA PHE A 519 -7.74 -0.71 10.91
C PHE A 519 -7.95 -2.21 10.65
N LYS A 520 -6.85 -2.96 10.56
CA LYS A 520 -6.87 -4.41 10.37
C LYS A 520 -6.28 -5.12 11.60
N ARG A 521 -6.98 -6.12 12.15
CA ARG A 521 -6.49 -6.94 13.28
C ARG A 521 -6.80 -8.41 13.02
N LYS A 522 -5.81 -9.30 13.19
CA LYS A 522 -5.94 -10.76 12.98
C LYS A 522 -6.64 -11.08 11.64
N ARG A 523 -6.19 -10.47 10.54
CA ARG A 523 -6.74 -10.60 9.17
C ARG A 523 -8.14 -10.01 8.94
N LYS A 524 -8.85 -9.58 9.99
CA LYS A 524 -10.17 -8.91 9.91
C LYS A 524 -10.04 -7.40 9.78
N LEU A 525 -10.88 -6.79 8.95
CA LEU A 525 -10.98 -5.33 8.78
C LEU A 525 -12.05 -4.76 9.71
N PHE A 526 -11.74 -3.61 10.30
CA PHE A 526 -12.60 -2.84 11.18
C PHE A 526 -12.71 -1.41 10.64
N LEU A 527 -13.94 -0.95 10.41
CA LEU A 527 -14.24 0.44 10.07
C LEU A 527 -14.94 1.09 11.26
N VAL A 528 -14.45 2.25 11.70
CA VAL A 528 -14.99 2.99 12.83
C VAL A 528 -15.71 4.23 12.31
N PHE A 529 -16.99 4.33 12.64
CA PHE A 529 -17.89 5.40 12.24
C PHE A 529 -18.38 6.19 13.46
N GLU A 530 -18.88 7.40 13.21
CA GLU A 530 -19.74 8.06 14.20
C GLU A 530 -20.95 7.16 14.54
N PHE A 531 -21.32 7.12 15.81
CA PHE A 531 -22.51 6.40 16.25
C PHE A 531 -23.75 7.29 16.10
N VAL A 532 -24.83 6.73 15.57
CA VAL A 532 -26.14 7.38 15.45
C VAL A 532 -27.18 6.43 16.05
N GLU A 533 -28.12 6.97 16.83
CA GLU A 533 -28.85 6.22 17.84
C GLU A 533 -29.92 5.28 17.28
N LYS A 534 -30.62 5.66 16.20
CA LYS A 534 -31.69 4.87 15.59
C LYS A 534 -31.52 4.77 14.08
N ASN A 535 -32.01 3.71 13.46
CA ASN A 535 -32.27 3.68 12.02
C ASN A 535 -33.73 4.10 11.72
N MET A 536 -34.05 4.39 10.45
CA MET A 536 -35.38 4.87 10.06
C MET A 536 -36.46 3.79 10.19
N LEU A 537 -36.10 2.50 10.11
CA LEU A 537 -37.05 1.42 10.31
C LEU A 537 -37.61 1.44 11.75
N GLU A 538 -36.75 1.66 12.75
CA GLU A 538 -37.18 1.85 14.14
C GLU A 538 -38.11 3.06 14.31
N VAL A 539 -37.82 4.17 13.60
CA VAL A 539 -38.68 5.36 13.63
C VAL A 539 -40.04 5.09 12.97
N LEU A 540 -40.09 4.29 11.91
CA LEU A 540 -41.34 3.87 11.27
C LEU A 540 -42.16 2.93 12.16
N ASP A 541 -41.51 2.00 12.86
CA ASP A 541 -42.17 1.11 13.83
C ASP A 541 -42.85 1.87 14.98
N GLU A 542 -42.26 3.00 15.39
CA GLU A 542 -42.84 3.93 16.37
C GLU A 542 -43.99 4.77 15.78
N ASN A 543 -44.05 4.91 14.45
CA ASN A 543 -44.97 5.80 13.73
C ASN A 543 -45.80 5.04 12.67
N LYS A 544 -46.43 3.92 13.05
CA LYS A 544 -47.22 3.04 12.15
C LYS A 544 -48.39 3.68 11.40
N ARG A 545 -48.76 4.92 11.75
CA ARG A 545 -49.81 5.70 11.05
C ARG A 545 -49.23 6.78 10.15
N GLY A 546 -47.92 6.76 9.92
CA GLY A 546 -47.20 7.82 9.22
C GLY A 546 -46.80 8.99 10.11
N MET A 547 -45.90 9.82 9.58
CA MET A 547 -45.34 10.99 10.26
C MET A 547 -46.00 12.28 9.75
N THR A 548 -45.83 13.36 10.52
CA THR A 548 -46.33 14.68 10.09
C THR A 548 -45.62 15.16 8.82
N GLN A 549 -46.33 15.89 7.97
CA GLN A 549 -45.75 16.44 6.73
C GLN A 549 -44.48 17.27 6.97
N THR A 550 -44.40 17.98 8.10
CA THR A 550 -43.23 18.77 8.48
C THR A 550 -42.00 17.88 8.70
N THR A 551 -42.19 16.77 9.41
CA THR A 551 -41.14 15.76 9.66
C THR A 551 -40.71 15.09 8.36
N VAL A 552 -41.67 14.63 7.54
CA VAL A 552 -41.39 14.00 6.24
C VAL A 552 -40.62 14.95 5.33
N LYS A 553 -41.03 16.22 5.27
CA LYS A 553 -40.35 17.26 4.50
C LYS A 553 -38.90 17.46 4.98
N SER A 554 -38.66 17.46 6.28
CA SER A 554 -37.31 17.59 6.84
C SER A 554 -36.41 16.43 6.44
N TYR A 555 -36.87 15.19 6.62
CA TYR A 555 -36.08 14.00 6.24
C TYR A 555 -35.86 13.89 4.73
N ALA A 556 -36.89 14.19 3.92
CA ALA A 556 -36.77 14.24 2.48
C ALA A 556 -35.69 15.25 2.04
N HIS A 557 -35.68 16.45 2.62
CA HIS A 557 -34.68 17.47 2.31
C HIS A 557 -33.26 17.01 2.64
N GLN A 558 -33.07 16.42 3.83
CA GLN A 558 -31.77 15.94 4.30
C GLN A 558 -31.24 14.79 3.42
N LEU A 559 -32.10 13.84 3.05
CA LEU A 559 -31.73 12.71 2.21
C LEU A 559 -31.44 13.14 0.76
N ILE A 560 -32.24 14.04 0.18
CA ILE A 560 -31.98 14.60 -1.15
C ILE A 560 -30.66 15.39 -1.15
N LYS A 561 -30.35 16.11 -0.06
CA LYS A 561 -29.08 16.84 0.11
C LYS A 561 -27.88 15.88 0.14
N ALA A 562 -27.99 14.73 0.80
CA ALA A 562 -26.93 13.70 0.81
C ALA A 562 -26.65 13.17 -0.62
N VAL A 563 -27.69 12.75 -1.34
CA VAL A 563 -27.55 12.19 -2.70
C VAL A 563 -27.13 13.26 -3.72
N ALA A 564 -27.61 14.49 -3.60
CA ALA A 564 -27.18 15.59 -4.47
C ALA A 564 -25.72 15.99 -4.23
N TRP A 565 -25.22 15.84 -2.99
CA TRP A 565 -23.82 16.09 -2.65
C TRP A 565 -22.87 15.07 -3.28
N GLU A 566 -23.21 13.77 -3.23
CA GLU A 566 -22.52 12.72 -3.99
C GLU A 566 -22.45 13.07 -5.50
N GLY A 567 -23.49 13.75 -5.99
CA GLY A 567 -23.61 14.39 -7.30
C GLY A 567 -22.47 15.31 -7.70
N LYS A 568 -22.16 16.27 -6.83
CA LYS A 568 -21.39 17.48 -7.15
C LYS A 568 -19.90 17.41 -6.78
N CYS A 569 -19.53 16.67 -5.73
CA CYS A 569 -18.18 16.75 -5.17
C CYS A 569 -17.14 15.86 -5.87
N HIS A 570 -17.55 14.99 -6.80
CA HIS A 570 -16.63 14.05 -7.45
C HIS A 570 -16.78 14.08 -8.96
N ALA A 571 -15.68 14.36 -9.67
CA ALA A 571 -15.51 14.15 -11.11
C ALA A 571 -15.60 12.66 -11.54
N ARG A 572 -16.33 11.81 -10.79
CA ARG A 572 -16.40 10.35 -10.94
C ARG A 572 -17.81 9.76 -10.80
N ASP A 573 -18.84 10.58 -10.65
CA ASP A 573 -20.21 10.20 -11.01
C ASP A 573 -20.75 8.96 -10.22
N ILE A 574 -21.00 9.09 -8.90
CA ILE A 574 -21.35 7.97 -7.98
C ILE A 574 -22.87 7.72 -7.87
N ILE A 575 -23.28 6.45 -7.72
CA ILE A 575 -24.65 5.95 -7.47
C ILE A 575 -24.65 5.06 -6.19
N HIS A 576 -25.56 5.27 -5.23
CA HIS A 576 -25.63 4.53 -3.95
C HIS A 576 -26.22 3.11 -4.10
N ARG A 577 -27.39 2.99 -4.74
CA ARG A 577 -28.11 1.75 -5.11
C ARG A 577 -28.76 0.93 -3.98
N ASP A 578 -28.50 1.24 -2.71
CA ASP A 578 -29.11 0.56 -1.57
C ASP A 578 -29.72 1.54 -0.55
N ILE A 579 -30.46 2.54 -1.04
CA ILE A 579 -31.18 3.50 -0.18
C ILE A 579 -32.49 2.84 0.29
N LYS A 580 -32.60 2.62 1.61
CA LYS A 580 -33.72 1.98 2.30
C LYS A 580 -33.74 2.38 3.79
N PRO A 581 -34.85 2.22 4.54
CA PRO A 581 -34.95 2.65 5.94
C PRO A 581 -33.83 2.14 6.86
N GLU A 582 -33.36 0.90 6.66
CA GLU A 582 -32.30 0.27 7.45
C GLU A 582 -30.95 1.00 7.30
N ASN A 583 -30.71 1.67 6.17
CA ASN A 583 -29.48 2.40 5.85
C ASN A 583 -29.60 3.92 6.10
N LEU A 584 -30.72 4.37 6.69
CA LEU A 584 -30.95 5.76 7.08
C LEU A 584 -30.86 5.87 8.60
N LEU A 585 -29.82 6.54 9.10
CA LEU A 585 -29.62 6.73 10.53
C LEU A 585 -30.18 8.08 10.98
N ILE A 586 -30.82 8.11 12.15
CA ILE A 586 -31.50 9.27 12.71
C ILE A 586 -30.94 9.55 14.11
N SER A 587 -30.40 10.76 14.29
CA SER A 587 -29.92 11.20 15.59
C SER A 587 -31.08 11.55 16.53
N THR A 588 -30.81 11.58 17.84
CA THR A 588 -31.74 12.11 18.86
C THR A 588 -32.20 13.55 18.60
N THR A 589 -31.40 14.33 17.85
CA THR A 589 -31.71 15.70 17.43
C THR A 589 -32.50 15.78 16.11
N GLY A 590 -32.88 14.64 15.52
CA GLY A 590 -33.65 14.57 14.27
C GLY A 590 -32.81 14.81 13.01
N LYS A 591 -31.48 14.65 13.07
CA LYS A 591 -30.60 14.71 11.89
C LYS A 591 -30.53 13.35 11.21
N LEU A 592 -30.74 13.34 9.89
CA LEU A 592 -30.65 12.16 9.05
C LEU A 592 -29.26 12.03 8.45
N LYS A 593 -28.69 10.83 8.52
CA LYS A 593 -27.41 10.43 7.94
C LYS A 593 -27.56 9.14 7.13
N LEU A 594 -27.14 9.17 5.87
CA LEU A 594 -27.07 7.99 5.00
C LEU A 594 -25.83 7.16 5.34
N CYS A 595 -25.99 5.85 5.47
CA CYS A 595 -24.91 4.88 5.71
C CYS A 595 -24.90 3.73 4.70
N ASP A 596 -23.89 2.86 4.81
CA ASP A 596 -23.68 1.64 4.03
C ASP A 596 -23.47 1.83 2.51
N PHE A 597 -22.26 2.27 2.15
CA PHE A 597 -21.82 2.48 0.77
C PHE A 597 -21.29 1.22 0.08
N GLY A 598 -21.54 0.03 0.63
CA GLY A 598 -21.06 -1.25 0.09
C GLY A 598 -21.50 -1.51 -1.36
N PHE A 599 -22.60 -0.91 -1.79
CA PHE A 599 -23.10 -1.04 -3.18
C PHE A 599 -22.80 0.17 -4.06
N ALA A 600 -22.09 1.19 -3.58
CA ALA A 600 -21.86 2.41 -4.35
C ALA A 600 -20.92 2.18 -5.56
N ARG A 601 -21.20 2.84 -6.71
CA ARG A 601 -20.38 2.72 -7.95
C ARG A 601 -20.22 4.02 -8.73
N PRO A 602 -19.05 4.24 -9.38
CA PRO A 602 -18.89 5.28 -10.39
C PRO A 602 -19.57 4.86 -11.72
N VAL A 603 -20.20 5.80 -12.43
CA VAL A 603 -20.91 5.58 -13.72
C VAL A 603 -19.95 5.06 -14.81
N SER A 604 -18.65 5.35 -14.72
CA SER A 604 -17.62 4.93 -15.69
C SER A 604 -17.17 3.47 -15.58
N ALA A 605 -17.49 2.76 -14.49
CA ALA A 605 -17.10 1.35 -14.30
C ALA A 605 -18.10 0.40 -14.98
N ARG A 606 -18.13 0.41 -16.32
CA ARG A 606 -18.91 -0.53 -17.13
C ARG A 606 -18.07 -1.77 -17.46
N SER A 607 -18.26 -2.85 -16.70
CA SER A 607 -18.03 -4.20 -17.21
C SER A 607 -19.36 -4.93 -17.30
N GLU A 608 -19.70 -5.40 -18.51
CA GLU A 608 -20.92 -6.15 -18.86
C GLU A 608 -21.01 -7.53 -18.17
N SER A 609 -20.01 -7.91 -17.38
CA SER A 609 -19.86 -9.25 -16.81
C SER A 609 -20.25 -9.36 -15.34
N SER A 610 -21.21 -8.57 -14.86
CA SER A 610 -21.55 -8.60 -13.44
C SER A 610 -23.05 -8.69 -13.16
N ARG A 611 -23.63 -9.81 -13.59
CA ARG A 611 -24.79 -10.41 -12.92
C ARG A 611 -24.34 -10.82 -11.51
N TYR A 612 -24.78 -10.06 -10.51
CA TYR A 612 -24.49 -10.34 -9.10
C TYR A 612 -25.58 -11.21 -8.47
N THR A 613 -25.18 -11.99 -7.47
CA THR A 613 -26.00 -12.89 -6.65
C THR A 613 -27.26 -12.21 -6.11
N GLU A 614 -28.41 -12.83 -6.37
CA GLU A 614 -29.75 -12.24 -6.33
C GLU A 614 -30.49 -12.44 -4.99
N TYR A 615 -29.80 -12.78 -3.89
CA TYR A 615 -30.47 -13.06 -2.62
C TYR A 615 -29.89 -12.21 -1.47
N VAL A 616 -30.79 -11.73 -0.61
CA VAL A 616 -30.58 -10.97 0.66
C VAL A 616 -30.58 -9.42 0.55
N ALA A 617 -31.63 -8.80 -0.04
CA ALA A 617 -31.97 -7.40 0.21
C ALA A 617 -33.47 -7.08 -0.02
N THR A 618 -34.03 -6.12 0.73
CA THR A 618 -35.42 -5.63 0.61
C THR A 618 -35.63 -4.94 -0.75
N ARG A 619 -36.52 -5.48 -1.59
CA ARG A 619 -36.70 -5.04 -3.00
C ARG A 619 -37.65 -3.85 -3.20
N TRP A 620 -38.33 -3.41 -2.14
CA TRP A 620 -39.44 -2.45 -2.19
C TRP A 620 -39.05 -1.05 -2.71
N TYR A 621 -37.76 -0.69 -2.60
CA TYR A 621 -37.22 0.62 -2.99
C TYR A 621 -36.52 0.62 -4.36
N ARG A 622 -36.51 -0.51 -5.08
CA ARG A 622 -35.84 -0.64 -6.37
C ARG A 622 -36.64 0.00 -7.50
N ALA A 623 -35.96 0.75 -8.36
CA ALA A 623 -36.55 1.36 -9.55
C ALA A 623 -36.90 0.33 -10.63
N PRO A 624 -37.90 0.58 -11.51
CA PRO A 624 -38.30 -0.35 -12.57
C PRO A 624 -37.14 -0.75 -13.48
N GLU A 625 -36.27 0.20 -13.87
CA GLU A 625 -35.12 -0.09 -14.73
C GLU A 625 -34.08 -1.01 -14.06
N LEU A 626 -33.99 -0.98 -12.73
CA LEU A 626 -33.09 -1.86 -11.97
C LEU A 626 -33.67 -3.29 -11.90
N LEU A 627 -34.98 -3.43 -11.69
CA LEU A 627 -35.70 -4.71 -11.69
C LEU A 627 -35.70 -5.37 -13.07
N LEU A 628 -35.74 -4.57 -14.15
CA LEU A 628 -35.73 -5.06 -15.52
C LEU A 628 -34.33 -5.40 -16.05
N GLY A 629 -33.26 -5.18 -15.27
CA GLY A 629 -31.88 -5.36 -15.70
C GLY A 629 -31.47 -4.40 -16.83
N SER A 630 -32.09 -3.23 -16.92
CA SER A 630 -31.80 -2.21 -17.93
C SER A 630 -30.59 -1.35 -17.58
N LYS A 631 -30.09 -0.56 -18.55
CA LYS A 631 -29.16 0.53 -18.24
C LYS A 631 -29.79 1.47 -17.21
N TYR A 632 -29.07 1.75 -16.13
CA TYR A 632 -29.51 2.61 -15.03
C TYR A 632 -28.44 3.64 -14.68
N GLY A 633 -28.84 4.69 -13.97
CA GLY A 633 -27.98 5.80 -13.56
C GLY A 633 -28.42 6.39 -12.21
N ARG A 634 -28.03 7.63 -11.90
CA ARG A 634 -28.33 8.32 -10.62
C ARG A 634 -29.82 8.43 -10.29
N ALA A 635 -30.67 8.32 -11.32
CA ALA A 635 -32.12 8.35 -11.19
C ALA A 635 -32.66 7.23 -10.26
N VAL A 636 -31.95 6.11 -10.09
CA VAL A 636 -32.41 5.01 -9.22
C VAL A 636 -32.45 5.42 -7.75
N ASP A 637 -31.49 6.22 -7.29
CA ASP A 637 -31.45 6.70 -5.89
C ASP A 637 -32.59 7.68 -5.63
N VAL A 638 -32.91 8.54 -6.62
CA VAL A 638 -34.04 9.47 -6.53
C VAL A 638 -35.38 8.74 -6.45
N TRP A 639 -35.54 7.63 -7.18
CA TRP A 639 -36.71 6.76 -7.07
C TRP A 639 -36.86 6.18 -5.65
N SER A 640 -35.77 5.65 -5.08
CA SER A 640 -35.78 5.07 -3.74
C SER A 640 -36.20 6.11 -2.70
N ILE A 641 -35.73 7.36 -2.82
CA ILE A 641 -36.18 8.45 -1.94
C ILE A 641 -37.69 8.70 -2.08
N GLY A 642 -38.23 8.68 -3.31
CA GLY A 642 -39.66 8.83 -3.55
C GLY A 642 -40.50 7.74 -2.87
N CYS A 643 -40.00 6.50 -2.85
CA CYS A 643 -40.62 5.40 -2.13
C CYS A 643 -40.59 5.62 -0.61
N ILE A 644 -39.44 6.07 -0.07
CA ILE A 644 -39.28 6.37 1.35
C ILE A 644 -40.19 7.52 1.79
N ILE A 645 -40.38 8.55 0.96
CA ILE A 645 -41.33 9.64 1.25
C ILE A 645 -42.75 9.07 1.41
N GLY A 646 -43.18 8.18 0.53
CA GLY A 646 -44.50 7.53 0.63
C GLY A 646 -44.65 6.69 1.90
N GLU A 647 -43.62 5.93 2.26
CA GLU A 647 -43.61 5.11 3.47
C GLU A 647 -43.60 5.96 4.75
N LEU A 648 -42.85 7.06 4.79
CA LEU A 648 -42.89 7.99 5.92
C LEU A 648 -44.27 8.66 6.09
N LEU A 649 -45.06 8.78 5.03
CA LEU A 649 -46.41 9.33 5.07
C LEU A 649 -47.46 8.31 5.50
N ASP A 650 -47.32 7.06 5.05
CA ASP A 650 -48.32 6.01 5.27
C ASP A 650 -48.02 5.14 6.50
N GLY A 651 -46.77 5.09 6.94
CA GLY A 651 -46.27 4.15 7.96
C GLY A 651 -45.97 2.75 7.42
N GLU A 652 -46.26 2.49 6.13
CA GLU A 652 -46.09 1.20 5.46
C GLU A 652 -45.45 1.39 4.09
N PRO A 653 -44.68 0.41 3.57
CA PRO A 653 -43.97 0.52 2.31
C PRO A 653 -44.89 0.85 1.12
N LEU A 654 -44.45 1.77 0.27
CA LEU A 654 -45.25 2.22 -0.88
C LEU A 654 -45.49 1.10 -1.92
N PHE A 655 -44.48 0.23 -2.12
CA PHE A 655 -44.52 -0.85 -3.09
C PHE A 655 -44.01 -2.17 -2.46
N PRO A 656 -44.84 -2.89 -1.69
CA PRO A 656 -44.43 -4.10 -0.99
C PRO A 656 -44.54 -5.35 -1.89
N GLY A 657 -43.57 -5.54 -2.80
CA GLY A 657 -43.51 -6.73 -3.66
C GLY A 657 -42.76 -7.92 -3.05
N ASP A 658 -43.33 -9.11 -3.18
CA ASP A 658 -42.76 -10.37 -2.66
C ASP A 658 -41.63 -10.93 -3.55
N ASN A 659 -41.65 -10.60 -4.83
CA ASN A 659 -40.66 -10.97 -5.84
C ASN A 659 -40.57 -9.87 -6.90
N GLU A 660 -39.65 -9.95 -7.85
CA GLU A 660 -39.42 -8.88 -8.84
C GLU A 660 -40.64 -8.62 -9.73
N ILE A 661 -41.37 -9.67 -10.10
CA ILE A 661 -42.61 -9.56 -10.88
C ILE A 661 -43.70 -8.89 -10.03
N HIS A 662 -43.87 -9.33 -8.78
CA HIS A 662 -44.84 -8.74 -7.86
C HIS A 662 -44.49 -7.26 -7.56
N GLN A 663 -43.21 -6.92 -7.44
CA GLN A 663 -42.75 -5.54 -7.29
C GLN A 663 -43.18 -4.66 -8.46
N LEU A 664 -42.97 -5.11 -9.71
CA LEU A 664 -43.43 -4.40 -10.91
C LEU A 664 -44.96 -4.31 -10.98
N ILE A 665 -45.69 -5.31 -10.49
CA ILE A 665 -47.16 -5.25 -10.37
C ILE A 665 -47.59 -4.21 -9.35
N CYS A 666 -46.96 -4.16 -8.16
CA CYS A 666 -47.24 -3.17 -7.12
C CYS A 666 -47.01 -1.74 -7.62
N VAL A 667 -45.89 -1.51 -8.33
CA VAL A 667 -45.60 -0.22 -8.96
C VAL A 667 -46.70 0.15 -9.96
N GLN A 668 -47.07 -0.77 -10.86
CA GLN A 668 -48.07 -0.49 -11.90
C GLN A 668 -49.50 -0.29 -11.35
N LYS A 669 -49.85 -0.91 -10.22
CA LYS A 669 -51.15 -0.71 -9.56
C LYS A 669 -51.37 0.74 -9.09
N ILE A 670 -50.29 1.45 -8.75
CA ILE A 670 -50.34 2.84 -8.27
C ILE A 670 -50.00 3.81 -9.40
N LEU A 671 -48.92 3.57 -10.16
CA LEU A 671 -48.41 4.54 -11.14
C LEU A 671 -48.98 4.36 -12.56
N GLY A 672 -49.68 3.26 -12.82
CA GLY A 672 -50.17 2.88 -14.15
C GLY A 672 -49.21 1.97 -14.91
N THR A 673 -49.52 1.67 -16.16
CA THR A 673 -48.75 0.72 -16.99
C THR A 673 -47.30 1.16 -17.20
N LEU A 674 -46.35 0.20 -17.24
CA LEU A 674 -44.95 0.50 -17.58
C LEU A 674 -44.85 1.19 -18.96
N PRO A 675 -43.88 2.11 -19.13
CA PRO A 675 -43.58 2.69 -20.44
C PRO A 675 -43.31 1.62 -21.51
N PRO A 676 -43.64 1.88 -22.80
CA PRO A 676 -43.51 0.89 -23.88
C PRO A 676 -42.13 0.22 -23.96
N ASP A 677 -41.05 0.98 -23.78
CA ASP A 677 -39.68 0.47 -23.84
C ASP A 677 -39.36 -0.48 -22.67
N GLN A 678 -39.85 -0.16 -21.47
CA GLN A 678 -39.69 -1.01 -20.29
C GLN A 678 -40.56 -2.27 -20.41
N MET A 679 -41.77 -2.15 -20.98
CA MET A 679 -42.64 -3.28 -21.27
C MET A 679 -42.05 -4.23 -22.32
N ALA A 680 -41.38 -3.70 -23.34
CA ALA A 680 -40.65 -4.50 -24.32
C ALA A 680 -39.54 -5.31 -23.65
N LYS A 681 -38.74 -4.68 -22.78
CA LYS A 681 -37.68 -5.36 -22.02
C LYS A 681 -38.22 -6.39 -21.05
N PHE A 682 -39.35 -6.11 -20.39
CA PHE A 682 -40.04 -7.09 -19.54
C PHE A 682 -40.38 -8.37 -20.33
N ARG A 683 -40.92 -8.23 -21.55
CA ARG A 683 -41.28 -9.38 -22.41
C ARG A 683 -40.06 -10.15 -22.94
N GLN A 684 -38.95 -9.45 -23.15
CA GLN A 684 -37.72 -10.03 -23.71
C GLN A 684 -36.83 -10.69 -22.63
N ASN A 685 -37.01 -10.37 -21.35
CA ASN A 685 -36.18 -10.88 -20.28
C ASN A 685 -36.51 -12.36 -19.98
N PRO A 686 -35.53 -13.29 -20.09
CA PRO A 686 -35.74 -14.71 -19.83
C PRO A 686 -36.25 -15.04 -18.42
N VAL A 687 -35.94 -14.20 -17.42
CA VAL A 687 -36.36 -14.38 -16.02
C VAL A 687 -37.87 -14.20 -15.86
N PHE A 688 -38.52 -13.41 -16.72
CA PHE A 688 -39.96 -13.14 -16.68
C PHE A 688 -40.77 -14.02 -17.64
N ARG A 689 -40.14 -15.04 -18.24
CA ARG A 689 -40.78 -15.94 -19.21
C ARG A 689 -41.85 -16.79 -18.49
N GLY A 690 -43.12 -16.52 -18.79
CA GLY A 690 -44.28 -17.19 -18.17
C GLY A 690 -45.07 -16.33 -17.19
N ALA A 691 -44.59 -15.13 -16.82
CA ALA A 691 -45.37 -14.19 -16.03
C ALA A 691 -46.44 -13.50 -16.89
N ASN A 692 -47.71 -13.87 -16.69
CA ASN A 692 -48.80 -13.35 -17.51
C ASN A 692 -49.43 -12.10 -16.84
N LEU A 693 -49.03 -10.91 -17.29
CA LEU A 693 -49.60 -9.63 -16.81
C LEU A 693 -50.96 -9.29 -17.49
N ARG A 694 -51.43 -10.11 -18.43
CA ARG A 694 -52.59 -9.80 -19.30
C ARG A 694 -53.92 -9.74 -18.55
N ASP A 695 -54.05 -10.47 -17.45
CA ASP A 695 -55.29 -10.55 -16.66
C ASP A 695 -55.38 -9.46 -15.57
N ILE A 696 -54.34 -8.63 -15.42
CA ILE A 696 -54.29 -7.56 -14.41
C ILE A 696 -54.58 -6.22 -15.11
N ARG A 697 -55.67 -5.56 -14.73
CA ARG A 697 -55.99 -4.20 -15.20
C ARG A 697 -55.24 -3.16 -14.37
N PHE A 698 -54.36 -2.42 -15.04
CA PHE A 698 -53.65 -1.28 -14.45
C PHE A 698 -54.36 0.05 -14.79
N PRO A 699 -54.28 1.07 -13.92
CA PRO A 699 -54.87 2.36 -14.21
C PRO A 699 -54.17 3.06 -15.40
N ALA A 700 -54.94 3.85 -16.16
CA ALA A 700 -54.41 4.61 -17.30
C ALA A 700 -53.53 5.80 -16.88
N GLN A 701 -53.66 6.25 -15.62
CA GLN A 701 -52.91 7.37 -15.04
C GLN A 701 -52.49 7.03 -13.60
N SER A 702 -51.47 7.74 -13.10
CA SER A 702 -50.99 7.58 -11.73
C SER A 702 -52.06 7.96 -10.69
N ARG A 703 -52.23 7.10 -9.70
CA ARG A 703 -53.12 7.30 -8.54
C ARG A 703 -52.41 7.95 -7.34
N LEU A 704 -51.16 8.39 -7.49
CA LEU A 704 -50.44 9.11 -6.42
C LEU A 704 -51.20 10.35 -5.96
N LYS A 705 -51.74 11.13 -6.90
CA LYS A 705 -52.55 12.31 -6.60
C LYS A 705 -53.80 11.94 -5.81
N GLU A 706 -54.52 10.90 -6.22
CA GLU A 706 -55.72 10.43 -5.50
C GLU A 706 -55.39 10.01 -4.06
N ARG A 707 -54.24 9.34 -3.87
CA ARG A 707 -53.77 8.86 -2.57
C ARG A 707 -53.35 10.00 -1.63
N TYR A 708 -52.61 10.99 -2.13
CA TYR A 708 -51.91 11.95 -1.27
C TYR A 708 -52.39 13.40 -1.34
N GLN A 709 -53.26 13.79 -2.29
CA GLN A 709 -53.72 15.19 -2.42
C GLN A 709 -54.41 15.76 -1.16
N ARG A 710 -54.92 14.90 -0.27
CA ARG A 710 -55.53 15.29 1.01
C ARG A 710 -54.61 15.08 2.22
N VAL A 711 -53.44 14.49 2.00
CA VAL A 711 -52.48 14.09 3.03
C VAL A 711 -51.27 15.01 3.05
N ILE A 712 -50.85 15.51 1.88
CA ILE A 712 -49.68 16.39 1.73
C ILE A 712 -49.98 17.64 0.89
N ALA A 713 -49.23 18.71 1.11
CA ALA A 713 -49.31 19.92 0.29
C ALA A 713 -48.98 19.64 -1.19
N ASP A 714 -49.64 20.35 -2.11
CA ASP A 714 -49.49 20.19 -3.57
C ASP A 714 -48.02 20.22 -4.04
N ASN A 715 -47.20 21.09 -3.44
CA ASN A 715 -45.77 21.16 -3.76
C ASN A 715 -45.01 19.88 -3.37
N MET A 716 -45.34 19.27 -2.23
CA MET A 716 -44.72 18.01 -1.80
C MET A 716 -45.18 16.84 -2.68
N LEU A 717 -46.46 16.85 -3.10
CA LEU A 717 -46.99 15.88 -4.05
C LEU A 717 -46.30 16.00 -5.42
N ALA A 718 -46.15 17.21 -5.95
CA ALA A 718 -45.45 17.46 -7.21
C ALA A 718 -43.98 16.99 -7.17
N LEU A 719 -43.31 17.18 -6.03
CA LEU A 719 -41.96 16.64 -5.81
C LEU A 719 -41.95 15.11 -5.89
N MET A 720 -42.87 14.45 -5.17
CA MET A 720 -42.99 12.99 -5.16
C MET A 720 -43.33 12.42 -6.54
N GLU A 721 -44.24 13.05 -7.28
CA GLU A 721 -44.59 12.67 -8.66
C GLU A 721 -43.41 12.80 -9.63
N GLY A 722 -42.57 13.82 -9.46
CA GLY A 722 -41.34 13.99 -10.26
C GLY A 722 -40.26 12.96 -9.93
N MET A 723 -40.20 12.48 -8.69
CA MET A 723 -39.25 11.46 -8.23
C MET A 723 -39.69 10.03 -8.60
N LEU A 724 -41.00 9.78 -8.68
CA LEU A 724 -41.60 8.48 -9.01
C LEU A 724 -42.01 8.34 -10.48
N LYS A 725 -41.37 9.07 -11.40
CA LYS A 725 -41.51 8.80 -12.84
C LYS A 725 -40.87 7.45 -13.17
N MET A 726 -41.64 6.54 -13.79
CA MET A 726 -41.16 5.21 -14.17
C MET A 726 -40.04 5.28 -15.21
N ASP A 727 -40.12 6.24 -16.13
CA ASP A 727 -39.04 6.55 -17.07
C ASP A 727 -37.94 7.38 -16.35
N PRO A 728 -36.70 6.86 -16.23
CA PRO A 728 -35.60 7.58 -15.58
C PRO A 728 -35.23 8.90 -16.26
N ASP A 729 -35.43 9.04 -17.57
CA ASP A 729 -35.08 10.27 -18.30
C ASP A 729 -36.08 11.41 -18.04
N CYS A 730 -37.31 11.04 -17.68
CA CYS A 730 -38.35 11.97 -17.25
C CYS A 730 -38.32 12.24 -15.73
N ARG A 731 -37.50 11.51 -14.97
CA ARG A 731 -37.42 11.59 -13.50
C ARG A 731 -36.57 12.78 -13.08
N PHE A 732 -36.92 13.41 -11.96
CA PHE A 732 -36.08 14.46 -11.38
C PHE A 732 -34.67 13.97 -11.09
N THR A 733 -33.69 14.82 -11.36
CA THR A 733 -32.34 14.67 -10.81
C THR A 733 -32.33 15.11 -9.35
N ALA A 734 -31.37 14.61 -8.56
CA ALA A 734 -31.21 15.02 -7.16
C ALA A 734 -31.05 16.55 -7.01
N THR A 735 -30.37 17.20 -7.97
CA THR A 735 -30.23 18.68 -8.00
C THR A 735 -31.57 19.38 -8.25
N GLN A 736 -32.40 18.88 -9.17
CA GLN A 736 -33.74 19.43 -9.43
C GLN A 736 -34.66 19.23 -8.21
N ALA A 737 -34.62 18.04 -7.59
CA ALA A 737 -35.38 17.74 -6.39
C ALA A 737 -34.98 18.65 -5.20
N LEU A 738 -33.68 18.89 -5.00
CA LEU A 738 -33.18 19.80 -3.96
C LEU A 738 -33.60 21.26 -4.20
N GLY A 739 -33.67 21.67 -5.47
CA GLY A 739 -34.08 23.00 -5.89
C GLY A 739 -35.59 23.25 -5.91
N HIS A 740 -36.41 22.24 -5.58
CA HIS A 740 -37.87 22.29 -5.69
C HIS A 740 -38.52 23.31 -4.74
N VAL A 741 -39.65 23.88 -5.15
CA VAL A 741 -40.40 24.91 -4.40
C VAL A 741 -40.82 24.44 -3.00
N THR A 742 -40.96 23.13 -2.79
CA THR A 742 -41.18 22.51 -1.48
C THR A 742 -40.17 22.98 -0.45
N PHE A 743 -38.89 23.07 -0.80
CA PHE A 743 -37.80 23.44 0.11
C PHE A 743 -37.41 24.92 0.01
N ASN A 744 -37.83 25.62 -1.05
CA ASN A 744 -37.54 27.04 -1.28
C ASN A 744 -38.81 27.85 -1.62
N PRO A 745 -39.63 28.19 -0.62
CA PRO A 745 -40.86 28.96 -0.82
C PRO A 745 -40.63 30.41 -1.28
N ARG A 746 -39.39 30.94 -1.28
CA ARG A 746 -39.06 32.31 -1.73
C ARG A 746 -38.94 32.46 -3.25
N LYS A 747 -39.04 31.39 -4.04
CA LYS A 747 -38.98 31.43 -5.52
C LYS A 747 -40.35 31.63 -6.19
N THR A 748 -41.43 31.81 -5.43
CA THR A 748 -42.81 31.95 -5.92
C THR A 748 -43.21 33.36 -6.36
N VAL A 749 -42.26 34.27 -6.60
CA VAL A 749 -42.56 35.55 -7.28
C VAL A 749 -41.91 35.55 -8.66
N ARG A 750 -42.53 34.84 -9.59
CA ARG A 750 -42.62 35.18 -11.02
C ARG A 750 -43.59 34.21 -11.67
N HIS A 751 -44.72 34.77 -12.11
CA HIS A 751 -45.78 34.07 -12.83
C HIS A 751 -45.24 33.10 -13.88
N HIS A 752 -45.85 31.90 -13.91
CA HIS A 752 -45.78 30.98 -15.02
C HIS A 752 -46.01 31.69 -16.36
N SER A 753 -44.95 31.78 -17.17
CA SER A 753 -45.08 31.87 -18.62
C SER A 753 -44.65 30.51 -19.17
N GLN A 754 -45.51 29.94 -20.00
CA GLN A 754 -45.36 28.62 -20.62
C GLN A 754 -43.99 28.49 -21.32
N PRO A 755 -43.35 27.32 -21.30
CA PRO A 755 -42.22 27.09 -22.18
C PRO A 755 -42.71 27.06 -23.64
N ALA A 756 -42.16 27.95 -24.46
CA ALA A 756 -42.40 27.98 -25.90
C ALA A 756 -41.96 26.65 -26.54
N PRO A 757 -42.65 26.15 -27.59
CA PRO A 757 -42.26 24.93 -28.27
C PRO A 757 -40.90 25.10 -28.95
N LEU A 758 -40.00 24.15 -28.71
CA LEU A 758 -38.71 24.01 -29.39
C LEU A 758 -38.93 23.95 -30.91
N LYS A 759 -38.49 24.99 -31.62
CA LYS A 759 -38.38 24.97 -33.09
C LYS A 759 -37.43 23.85 -33.49
N ARG A 760 -37.93 22.89 -34.28
CA ARG A 760 -37.11 21.93 -35.01
C ARG A 760 -36.19 22.69 -35.96
N GLY A 761 -34.87 22.54 -35.80
CA GLY A 761 -33.89 22.99 -36.80
C GLY A 761 -34.04 22.22 -38.11
N PRO A 762 -33.61 22.77 -39.26
CA PRO A 762 -33.88 22.18 -40.57
C PRO A 762 -33.14 20.85 -40.72
N GLN A 763 -33.86 19.83 -41.17
CA GLN A 763 -33.30 18.58 -41.68
C GLN A 763 -32.35 18.91 -42.84
N ARG A 764 -31.06 18.59 -42.70
CA ARG A 764 -30.16 18.46 -43.84
C ARG A 764 -30.44 17.14 -44.54
N SER A 765 -30.84 17.24 -45.80
CA SER A 765 -30.94 16.12 -46.74
C SER A 765 -29.56 15.53 -47.04
N PRO A 766 -29.47 14.23 -47.40
CA PRO A 766 -28.22 13.59 -47.76
C PRO A 766 -27.90 13.86 -49.23
N THR A 767 -26.76 14.50 -49.50
CA THR A 767 -26.18 14.60 -50.85
C THR A 767 -25.47 13.29 -51.20
N ALA A 768 -25.81 12.76 -52.38
CA ALA A 768 -25.23 11.59 -53.03
C ALA A 768 -23.73 11.77 -53.35
N PRO A 769 -22.99 10.67 -53.61
CA PRO A 769 -21.55 10.71 -53.86
C PRO A 769 -21.29 11.08 -55.31
N ASP A 770 -20.26 11.87 -55.57
CA ASP A 770 -19.76 12.02 -56.93
C ASP A 770 -18.24 11.87 -57.00
N THR A 771 -17.89 11.11 -58.02
CA THR A 771 -16.58 10.62 -58.43
C THR A 771 -15.63 11.73 -58.91
N ARG A 772 -14.37 11.69 -58.46
CA ARG A 772 -13.15 11.63 -59.28
C ARG A 772 -11.91 11.55 -58.42
#